data_AF-A0A6I8PNH9-F1
#
_entry.id   AF-A0A6I8PNH9-F1
#
_cell.length_a   1.000
_cell.length_b   1.000
_cell.length_c   1.000
_cell.angle_alpha   90.00
_cell.angle_beta   90.00
_cell.angle_gamma   90.00
#
_symmetry.space_group_name_H-M   'P 1'
#
loop_
_entity.id
_entity.type
_entity.pdbx_description
1 polymer ?
#
loop_
_entity_poly.entity_id
_entity_poly.type
_entity_poly.pdbx_seq_one_letter_code
_entity_poly.pdbx_strand_id
1 'polypeptide(L)'
;MSVQEYEPSSQTLTFLDSEEAELLGADTQGTEFEFADFTLPSQTQSSPGETVGHLNSQVNAPNNVQQNGAVDESLVKTSQPLAELNFEEDEEDTYYTKDLPLHACSYCGIHDPACVVFCIASKKWFCNGRGNTSGSHIVNHLVRAKCKEVTLHKDGPLGETVLECYNCGCRNVFLLGFIPAKADSVVVLLCRQPCASQSSLKDINWDSSQWQPLIQDRCFLSWLVKIPLEQEQLRARQITPQQMNKLEELWKENPSVTLEDLEKPGVDEEPQHVLLRYEDAYQYQNIFGPLVKIEADYDKKLKESQTQDNITVRWDLGLNKKRIAYFTLPKTDSDMRLMQGDEICLQYKGDLAPLWKGIGHVIKVPDNYGDEIAIELRSGIGAPVEVIHNFQVDFVWKSTSFDRMQSSLKTFAVDETSVSGYIYHRLLGHEVEDVIVKCQLPKRFTAQGLPDLNHSQVYAVKTVLQRPLSLIQGPPGTGKTVTSATVVYHLARQGNGPVLVCAPSNIAVDQLTEKIDQTGLKVVRLCAKSREAIDSPVSFLALHNQIRNMDSMPELQKLQQLKDETGELSSADEKRYRALKRTAEREILMNTDVICCTCVGAGDPRLAKLQFRSILIDESTQATEPECMVPVVLGAKQLILVGDHCQLGPVVMCKKAAKAGLSQSLFERLVVLGIRPIRLQVQYRMHPALSAFPSNIFYEGSLQNGVTAVDRVKKGFDFQWPQPDKPMFFYVTQGQEEIASSGTSYLNRTEAANVEKITTKLLKAGAKPDQLGIITPYEGQRSYLVQYMQFSGSLHTKLYQEVEIASVDAFQGREKDFIILSCVRANEHQGIGFLNDPRRLSVALTRARYGVIIVGNPKALSKQSLWNHLLNYYKEEKVLVEGPLNNLRESLMQFSKPRKLINAINPGARFMTTAMYDAREAIISGSLYDRNGPGQGTSKGKSGRVIRPKTRLGIPGTSHSNLPNSQASQDVVSQPFSQGLMTQGYISMSQPSQMSQSGLSQPELSQDSYLGDEFKSQIDVALSQDSTYQGERAYQHGVTGLSQY
;
A
#
# COMPACT_ATOMS: atom_id res chain seq x y z
N MET A 1 -25.24 -21.38 57.63
CA MET A 1 -26.57 -20.77 57.87
C MET A 1 -26.83 -19.91 56.64
N SER A 2 -27.76 -20.18 55.72
CA SER A 2 -29.19 -20.53 55.81
C SER A 2 -30.08 -19.39 56.32
N VAL A 3 -31.26 -19.08 55.76
CA VAL A 3 -31.98 -19.29 54.48
C VAL A 3 -33.22 -18.34 54.58
N GLN A 4 -34.01 -18.18 53.50
CA GLN A 4 -35.33 -17.51 53.35
C GLN A 4 -35.24 -16.14 52.65
N GLU A 5 -35.63 -15.96 51.37
CA GLU A 5 -36.79 -16.41 50.56
C GLU A 5 -38.00 -15.47 50.66
N TYR A 6 -38.46 -14.96 49.51
CA TYR A 6 -39.88 -14.81 49.20
C TYR A 6 -40.10 -14.75 47.68
N GLU A 7 -40.93 -15.67 47.20
CA GLU A 7 -41.54 -15.78 45.86
C GLU A 7 -43.06 -16.03 46.11
N PRO A 8 -43.97 -16.23 45.11
CA PRO A 8 -43.81 -16.31 43.66
C PRO A 8 -44.71 -15.30 42.90
N SER A 9 -44.83 -15.37 41.57
CA SER A 9 -45.93 -16.11 40.92
C SER A 9 -45.72 -16.24 39.40
N SER A 10 -46.22 -17.34 38.81
CA SER A 10 -45.89 -17.80 37.46
C SER A 10 -47.10 -18.21 36.62
N GLN A 11 -47.07 -17.94 35.32
CA GLN A 11 -47.72 -18.71 34.23
C GLN A 11 -47.03 -18.29 32.90
N THR A 12 -46.57 -19.11 31.94
CA THR A 12 -47.01 -20.38 31.30
C THR A 12 -48.29 -20.26 30.47
N LEU A 13 -48.41 -20.74 29.22
CA LEU A 13 -47.47 -21.48 28.32
C LEU A 13 -47.98 -21.48 26.85
N THR A 14 -47.07 -21.31 25.88
CA THR A 14 -47.00 -21.89 24.50
C THR A 14 -48.20 -22.14 23.54
N PHE A 15 -47.87 -22.02 22.23
CA PHE A 15 -48.08 -22.98 21.10
C PHE A 15 -49.14 -22.73 20.00
N LEU A 16 -48.73 -23.17 18.79
CA LEU A 16 -49.44 -23.55 17.55
C LEU A 16 -49.68 -22.52 16.42
N ASP A 17 -49.27 -22.93 15.21
CA ASP A 17 -49.68 -22.43 13.90
C ASP A 17 -51.08 -22.96 13.51
N SER A 18 -51.72 -22.35 12.52
CA SER A 18 -52.82 -22.93 11.72
C SER A 18 -52.88 -22.24 10.35
N GLU A 19 -53.27 -22.98 9.31
CA GLU A 19 -53.19 -22.60 7.89
C GLU A 19 -54.57 -22.24 7.30
N GLU A 20 -54.58 -21.74 6.04
CA GLU A 20 -55.73 -21.69 5.10
C GLU A 20 -56.93 -20.77 5.43
N ALA A 21 -57.72 -20.25 4.47
CA ALA A 21 -57.57 -20.03 3.01
C ALA A 21 -58.71 -19.08 2.50
N GLU A 22 -58.80 -18.90 1.17
CA GLU A 22 -59.96 -18.36 0.40
C GLU A 22 -60.29 -16.85 0.47
N LEU A 23 -60.81 -16.17 -0.57
CA LEU A 23 -60.70 -16.31 -2.04
C LEU A 23 -61.19 -15.00 -2.73
N LEU A 24 -61.16 -14.94 -4.08
CA LEU A 24 -61.71 -13.89 -4.98
C LEU A 24 -60.93 -12.55 -5.02
N GLY A 25 -60.56 -11.95 -6.16
CA GLY A 25 -60.59 -12.41 -7.56
C GLY A 25 -61.54 -11.63 -8.48
N ALA A 26 -60.99 -10.77 -9.35
CA ALA A 26 -61.71 -10.12 -10.46
C ALA A 26 -60.73 -9.65 -11.57
N ASP A 27 -60.63 -10.41 -12.67
CA ASP A 27 -59.97 -10.00 -13.93
C ASP A 27 -60.99 -9.38 -14.91
N THR A 28 -60.53 -8.47 -15.77
CA THR A 28 -61.09 -8.27 -17.11
C THR A 28 -59.98 -8.06 -18.14
N GLN A 29 -59.98 -8.90 -19.20
CA GLN A 29 -58.99 -8.89 -20.29
C GLN A 29 -59.42 -7.95 -21.42
N GLY A 30 -58.49 -7.34 -22.17
CA GLY A 30 -58.11 -7.82 -23.53
C GLY A 30 -58.61 -6.84 -24.62
N THR A 31 -58.19 -6.83 -25.88
CA THR A 31 -57.11 -7.48 -26.69
C THR A 31 -56.77 -6.52 -27.87
N GLU A 32 -55.57 -6.51 -28.47
CA GLU A 32 -55.20 -7.03 -29.82
C GLU A 32 -53.83 -6.37 -30.23
N PHE A 33 -52.82 -7.05 -30.81
CA PHE A 33 -52.53 -7.27 -32.26
C PHE A 33 -52.41 -5.99 -33.12
N GLU A 34 -51.48 -5.78 -34.07
CA GLU A 34 -50.46 -6.65 -34.73
C GLU A 34 -49.20 -5.87 -35.26
N PHE A 35 -48.34 -6.51 -36.06
CA PHE A 35 -47.06 -6.06 -36.69
C PHE A 35 -47.21 -5.14 -37.94
N ALA A 36 -46.15 -4.39 -38.31
CA ALA A 36 -45.43 -4.52 -39.62
C ALA A 36 -44.43 -3.37 -39.94
N ASP A 37 -43.44 -3.64 -40.81
CA ASP A 37 -42.42 -2.71 -41.34
C ASP A 37 -42.91 -1.81 -42.50
N PHE A 38 -42.23 -0.69 -42.78
CA PHE A 38 -41.39 -0.52 -44.00
C PHE A 38 -40.59 0.81 -44.07
N THR A 39 -39.63 0.89 -45.01
CA THR A 39 -38.67 2.00 -45.19
C THR A 39 -38.78 2.74 -46.53
N LEU A 40 -38.55 4.07 -46.52
CA LEU A 40 -38.01 4.94 -47.60
C LEU A 40 -38.87 5.09 -48.91
N PRO A 41 -38.84 6.27 -49.58
CA PRO A 41 -37.71 6.69 -50.43
C PRO A 41 -37.40 8.21 -50.45
N SER A 42 -36.38 8.59 -51.24
CA SER A 42 -35.78 9.94 -51.31
C SER A 42 -35.97 10.62 -52.67
N GLN A 43 -35.88 11.97 -52.72
CA GLN A 43 -35.30 12.71 -53.86
C GLN A 43 -34.74 14.11 -53.50
N THR A 44 -34.64 15.07 -54.44
CA THR A 44 -33.47 15.98 -54.55
C THR A 44 -33.76 17.42 -55.07
N GLN A 45 -32.70 18.27 -55.06
CA GLN A 45 -32.46 19.51 -55.85
C GLN A 45 -33.14 20.84 -55.40
N SER A 46 -32.57 22.05 -55.63
CA SER A 46 -31.17 22.50 -55.82
C SER A 46 -31.02 24.04 -55.95
N SER A 47 -29.97 24.64 -55.33
CA SER A 47 -29.21 25.85 -55.76
C SER A 47 -29.92 27.25 -55.90
N PRO A 48 -29.20 28.40 -56.03
CA PRO A 48 -27.88 28.87 -55.49
C PRO A 48 -27.92 30.32 -54.86
N GLY A 49 -26.80 30.91 -54.39
CA GLY A 49 -26.65 32.34 -54.00
C GLY A 49 -26.27 32.59 -52.51
N GLU A 50 -25.27 33.37 -52.03
CA GLU A 50 -24.21 34.28 -52.57
C GLU A 50 -24.61 35.77 -52.82
N THR A 51 -23.88 36.86 -52.43
CA THR A 51 -22.67 37.07 -51.56
C THR A 51 -22.41 38.57 -51.15
N VAL A 52 -21.86 38.81 -49.94
CA VAL A 52 -20.88 39.87 -49.48
C VAL A 52 -21.22 41.40 -49.40
N GLY A 53 -20.90 42.01 -48.24
CA GLY A 53 -20.48 43.44 -48.04
C GLY A 53 -21.59 44.47 -47.72
N HIS A 54 -21.41 45.59 -46.98
CA HIS A 54 -20.35 46.24 -46.16
C HIS A 54 -21.03 47.32 -45.23
N LEU A 55 -20.45 48.27 -44.44
CA LEU A 55 -19.09 48.81 -44.18
C LEU A 55 -18.99 49.38 -42.71
N ASN A 56 -18.41 50.58 -42.48
CA ASN A 56 -18.23 51.33 -41.20
C ASN A 56 -19.17 52.59 -41.16
N SER A 57 -19.30 53.46 -40.14
CA SER A 57 -18.38 53.89 -39.05
C SER A 57 -19.07 54.56 -37.81
N GLN A 58 -18.24 55.02 -36.85
CA GLN A 58 -18.55 55.63 -35.53
C GLN A 58 -19.26 57.01 -35.55
N VAL A 59 -19.87 57.45 -34.43
CA VAL A 59 -19.47 58.61 -33.55
C VAL A 59 -20.53 59.00 -32.48
N ASN A 60 -20.07 59.19 -31.23
CA ASN A 60 -20.53 59.94 -30.02
C ASN A 60 -21.98 60.46 -29.75
N ALA A 61 -22.28 60.57 -28.44
CA ALA A 61 -23.44 61.25 -27.80
C ALA A 61 -23.27 62.79 -27.64
N PRO A 62 -24.26 63.56 -27.12
CA PRO A 62 -24.34 63.82 -25.65
C PRO A 62 -25.73 64.20 -25.02
N ASN A 63 -25.80 64.24 -23.67
CA ASN A 63 -26.43 65.20 -22.70
C ASN A 63 -27.79 65.95 -23.02
N ASN A 64 -28.66 66.43 -22.09
CA ASN A 64 -28.62 66.68 -20.62
C ASN A 64 -30.02 67.04 -20.00
N VAL A 65 -30.32 66.65 -18.73
CA VAL A 65 -31.04 67.46 -17.67
C VAL A 65 -32.58 67.79 -17.92
N GLN A 66 -33.55 68.22 -17.04
CA GLN A 66 -33.67 68.84 -15.68
C GLN A 66 -35.02 68.58 -14.91
N GLN A 67 -34.97 68.40 -13.56
CA GLN A 67 -35.85 68.87 -12.42
C GLN A 67 -37.40 68.72 -12.22
N ASN A 68 -37.76 68.47 -10.93
CA ASN A 68 -38.90 68.92 -10.07
C ASN A 68 -40.37 68.42 -10.30
N GLY A 69 -41.24 68.24 -9.28
CA GLY A 69 -41.07 68.16 -7.80
C GLY A 69 -42.35 68.43 -6.91
N ALA A 70 -42.53 67.68 -5.80
CA ALA A 70 -43.49 67.86 -4.65
C ALA A 70 -45.03 67.69 -4.93
N VAL A 71 -45.98 67.55 -3.97
CA VAL A 71 -46.09 67.87 -2.51
C VAL A 71 -46.99 66.85 -1.71
N ASP A 72 -46.76 66.77 -0.39
CA ASP A 72 -47.45 66.15 0.79
C ASP A 72 -48.90 66.65 1.14
N GLU A 73 -49.69 66.21 2.15
CA GLU A 73 -49.82 65.05 3.10
C GLU A 73 -51.17 65.17 3.91
N SER A 74 -51.58 64.16 4.71
CA SER A 74 -52.52 64.20 5.89
C SER A 74 -54.05 64.08 5.63
N LEU A 75 -54.99 63.76 6.55
CA LEU A 75 -55.12 63.09 7.89
C LEU A 75 -56.66 62.78 8.11
N VAL A 76 -57.30 62.32 9.22
CA VAL A 76 -57.01 62.17 10.66
C VAL A 76 -57.54 60.83 11.28
N LYS A 77 -58.53 60.79 12.22
CA LYS A 77 -58.95 59.61 13.02
C LYS A 77 -60.38 59.65 13.61
N THR A 78 -61.02 58.47 13.69
CA THR A 78 -62.11 57.99 14.59
C THR A 78 -62.35 56.49 14.30
N SER A 79 -63.02 55.62 15.10
CA SER A 79 -63.17 55.44 16.56
C SER A 79 -63.92 54.09 16.83
N GLN A 80 -63.63 53.36 17.92
CA GLN A 80 -64.31 52.09 18.30
C GLN A 80 -65.34 52.26 19.43
N PRO A 81 -66.23 51.26 19.69
CA PRO A 81 -65.94 50.21 20.72
C PRO A 81 -66.44 48.77 20.42
N LEU A 82 -65.89 47.78 21.15
CA LEU A 82 -66.34 46.41 21.59
C LEU A 82 -67.51 45.67 20.87
N ALA A 83 -67.65 44.33 20.86
CA ALA A 83 -66.87 43.09 21.10
C ALA A 83 -67.82 41.91 20.66
N GLU A 84 -67.52 40.61 20.53
CA GLU A 84 -66.61 39.62 21.17
C GLU A 84 -66.30 38.45 20.18
N LEU A 85 -65.69 37.36 20.68
CA LEU A 85 -65.42 36.05 20.04
C LEU A 85 -64.20 35.95 19.10
N ASN A 86 -63.03 35.72 19.69
CA ASN A 86 -61.87 35.14 19.01
C ASN A 86 -62.08 33.64 18.72
N PHE A 87 -61.50 33.17 17.62
CA PHE A 87 -60.70 31.94 17.64
C PHE A 87 -59.31 32.31 17.13
N GLU A 88 -58.27 31.77 17.77
CA GLU A 88 -56.87 32.07 17.46
C GLU A 88 -56.33 30.96 16.54
N GLU A 89 -55.82 31.34 15.36
CA GLU A 89 -54.98 30.50 14.51
C GLU A 89 -53.53 30.95 14.74
N ASP A 90 -52.69 30.09 15.32
CA ASP A 90 -51.35 30.45 15.82
C ASP A 90 -50.33 30.80 14.71
N GLU A 91 -49.47 31.79 15.00
CA GLU A 91 -48.44 32.31 14.08
C GLU A 91 -47.19 31.40 13.97
N GLU A 92 -47.20 30.34 13.15
CA GLU A 92 -46.04 29.42 13.04
C GLU A 92 -45.17 29.51 11.76
N ASP A 93 -45.54 30.34 10.77
CA ASP A 93 -44.90 30.33 9.42
C ASP A 93 -43.86 31.47 9.14
N THR A 94 -43.31 32.11 10.18
CA THR A 94 -42.43 33.31 10.02
C THR A 94 -41.03 33.19 10.64
N TYR A 95 -40.43 31.98 10.72
CA TYR A 95 -39.18 31.76 11.47
C TYR A 95 -38.00 31.11 10.73
N TYR A 96 -37.79 31.40 9.44
CA TYR A 96 -36.58 30.95 8.70
C TYR A 96 -35.84 32.06 7.93
N THR A 97 -35.46 33.14 8.62
CA THR A 97 -34.36 34.03 8.18
C THR A 97 -33.70 34.79 9.33
N LYS A 98 -33.23 34.05 10.35
CA LYS A 98 -32.18 34.55 11.27
C LYS A 98 -30.86 33.89 10.87
N ASP A 99 -29.86 34.71 10.55
CA ASP A 99 -28.51 34.21 10.30
C ASP A 99 -28.00 33.42 11.51
N LEU A 100 -27.37 32.28 11.24
CA LEU A 100 -26.77 31.46 12.29
C LEU A 100 -25.66 32.26 13.01
N PRO A 101 -25.49 32.09 14.34
CA PRO A 101 -24.42 32.75 15.08
C PRO A 101 -23.04 32.47 14.45
N LEU A 102 -22.12 33.45 14.51
CA LEU A 102 -20.77 33.33 13.92
C LEU A 102 -19.97 32.12 14.44
N HIS A 103 -20.32 31.56 15.60
CA HIS A 103 -19.74 30.35 16.18
C HIS A 103 -20.47 29.04 15.82
N ALA A 104 -21.46 29.08 14.92
CA ALA A 104 -22.19 27.89 14.51
C ALA A 104 -21.33 26.91 13.70
N CYS A 105 -21.52 25.61 13.95
CA CYS A 105 -20.79 24.55 13.28
C CYS A 105 -21.02 24.57 11.77
N SER A 106 -19.97 24.83 10.98
CA SER A 106 -20.01 24.99 9.52
C SER A 106 -20.41 23.73 8.72
N TYR A 107 -20.75 22.62 9.39
CA TYR A 107 -21.36 21.43 8.79
C TYR A 107 -22.86 21.27 9.11
N CYS A 108 -23.28 21.56 10.35
CA CYS A 108 -24.59 21.13 10.87
C CYS A 108 -25.42 22.23 11.58
N GLY A 109 -24.84 23.42 11.80
CA GLY A 109 -25.53 24.56 12.44
C GLY A 109 -25.59 24.54 13.97
N ILE A 110 -25.11 23.50 14.66
CA ILE A 110 -25.03 23.47 16.13
C ILE A 110 -24.15 24.61 16.65
N HIS A 111 -24.67 25.38 17.60
CA HIS A 111 -24.09 26.66 18.05
C HIS A 111 -24.11 26.86 19.57
N ASP A 112 -24.22 25.81 20.39
CA ASP A 112 -23.95 25.92 21.84
C ASP A 112 -22.47 26.29 22.08
N PRO A 113 -22.17 27.44 22.72
CA PRO A 113 -20.82 27.84 23.14
C PRO A 113 -19.98 26.74 23.81
N ALA A 114 -20.59 25.87 24.63
CA ALA A 114 -19.87 24.83 25.35
C ALA A 114 -19.54 23.60 24.50
N CYS A 115 -20.14 23.48 23.30
CA CYS A 115 -19.98 22.36 22.38
C CYS A 115 -19.17 22.68 21.11
N VAL A 116 -18.80 23.95 20.87
CA VAL A 116 -18.12 24.40 19.64
C VAL A 116 -16.64 24.75 19.84
N VAL A 117 -15.86 24.52 18.79
CA VAL A 117 -14.40 24.70 18.74
C VAL A 117 -14.04 25.47 17.47
N PHE A 118 -13.16 26.46 17.59
CA PHE A 118 -12.66 27.24 16.46
C PHE A 118 -11.42 26.59 15.88
N CYS A 119 -11.41 26.32 14.57
CA CYS A 119 -10.20 25.91 13.85
C CYS A 119 -9.44 27.15 13.38
N ILE A 120 -8.27 27.41 13.96
CA ILE A 120 -7.50 28.65 13.70
C ILE A 120 -7.11 28.78 12.22
N ALA A 121 -6.73 27.67 11.59
CA ALA A 121 -6.23 27.65 10.21
C ALA A 121 -7.34 27.84 9.15
N SER A 122 -8.52 27.24 9.33
CA SER A 122 -9.65 27.39 8.40
C SER A 122 -10.57 28.57 8.74
N LYS A 123 -10.39 29.17 9.93
CA LYS A 123 -11.23 30.24 10.50
C LYS A 123 -12.72 29.89 10.56
N LYS A 124 -13.03 28.62 10.80
CA LYS A 124 -14.39 28.07 10.88
C LYS A 124 -14.63 27.35 12.21
N TRP A 125 -15.87 27.35 12.67
CA TRP A 125 -16.31 26.69 13.90
C TRP A 125 -16.89 25.32 13.63
N PHE A 126 -16.64 24.37 14.52
CA PHE A 126 -17.16 22.99 14.44
C PHE A 126 -17.52 22.46 15.82
N CYS A 127 -18.59 21.67 15.92
CA CYS A 127 -19.01 21.11 17.20
C CYS A 127 -18.32 19.77 17.53
N ASN A 128 -18.34 19.38 18.81
CA ASN A 128 -17.87 18.07 19.27
C ASN A 128 -18.93 16.95 19.07
N GLY A 129 -20.12 17.28 18.54
CA GLY A 129 -21.15 16.31 18.15
C GLY A 129 -20.72 15.43 16.98
N ARG A 130 -21.23 14.20 16.92
CA ARG A 130 -20.87 13.20 15.90
C ARG A 130 -21.84 13.16 14.73
N GLY A 131 -23.12 13.45 14.95
CA GLY A 131 -24.18 13.33 13.94
C GLY A 131 -24.17 11.96 13.25
N ASN A 132 -24.42 11.95 11.93
CA ASN A 132 -24.39 10.74 11.10
C ASN A 132 -22.98 10.24 10.74
N THR A 133 -21.98 10.47 11.61
CA THR A 133 -20.56 10.34 11.23
C THR A 133 -19.72 9.65 12.32
N SER A 134 -18.60 9.01 11.90
CA SER A 134 -17.80 8.13 12.76
C SER A 134 -16.82 8.82 13.73
N GLY A 135 -17.10 10.07 14.10
CA GLY A 135 -16.26 10.96 14.92
C GLY A 135 -16.90 12.35 15.01
N SER A 136 -16.37 13.24 15.84
CA SER A 136 -16.93 14.59 15.99
C SER A 136 -16.73 15.45 14.74
N HIS A 137 -17.60 16.44 14.52
CA HIS A 137 -17.45 17.38 13.40
C HIS A 137 -16.11 18.13 13.41
N ILE A 138 -15.65 18.60 14.57
CA ILE A 138 -14.31 19.22 14.70
C ILE A 138 -13.19 18.24 14.34
N VAL A 139 -13.17 17.02 14.88
CA VAL A 139 -12.09 16.05 14.57
C VAL A 139 -12.14 15.63 13.09
N ASN A 140 -13.33 15.43 12.52
CA ASN A 140 -13.47 15.18 11.08
C ASN A 140 -12.87 16.32 10.25
N HIS A 141 -13.15 17.59 10.58
CA HIS A 141 -12.58 18.75 9.89
C HIS A 141 -11.04 18.81 10.03
N LEU A 142 -10.52 18.76 11.25
CA LEU A 142 -9.06 18.81 11.52
C LEU A 142 -8.30 17.74 10.71
N VAL A 143 -8.83 16.51 10.65
CA VAL A 143 -8.25 15.39 9.89
C VAL A 143 -8.30 15.61 8.36
N ARG A 144 -9.32 16.29 7.84
CA ARG A 144 -9.56 16.48 6.39
C ARG A 144 -8.86 17.72 5.82
N ALA A 145 -8.94 18.83 6.53
CA ALA A 145 -8.24 20.08 6.22
C ALA A 145 -6.76 20.06 6.68
N LYS A 146 -6.31 18.98 7.34
CA LYS A 146 -4.97 18.79 7.93
C LYS A 146 -4.58 19.84 8.99
N CYS A 147 -5.58 20.48 9.58
CA CYS A 147 -5.44 21.50 10.62
C CYS A 147 -5.13 20.85 11.99
N LYS A 148 -4.39 21.55 12.85
CA LYS A 148 -3.85 21.01 14.11
C LYS A 148 -4.11 21.87 15.34
N GLU A 149 -4.43 23.15 15.15
CA GLU A 149 -4.53 24.16 16.20
C GLU A 149 -5.98 24.65 16.36
N VAL A 150 -6.43 24.84 17.61
CA VAL A 150 -7.79 25.25 17.92
C VAL A 150 -7.87 26.22 19.10
N THR A 151 -8.94 27.00 19.12
CA THR A 151 -9.36 27.85 20.25
C THR A 151 -10.72 27.39 20.77
N LEU A 152 -10.91 27.43 22.09
CA LEU A 152 -12.22 27.24 22.73
C LEU A 152 -13.07 28.52 22.65
N HIS A 153 -14.39 28.40 22.77
CA HIS A 153 -15.28 29.57 22.78
C HIS A 153 -15.15 30.37 24.09
N LYS A 154 -15.26 31.70 24.01
CA LYS A 154 -15.17 32.63 25.15
C LYS A 154 -16.14 32.32 26.31
N ASP A 155 -17.32 31.77 26.00
CA ASP A 155 -18.35 31.36 26.97
C ASP A 155 -18.34 29.84 27.21
N GLY A 156 -17.29 29.14 26.79
CA GLY A 156 -17.06 27.70 27.01
C GLY A 156 -16.39 27.40 28.36
N PRO A 157 -16.21 26.11 28.73
CA PRO A 157 -15.80 25.70 30.10
C PRO A 157 -14.46 26.26 30.60
N LEU A 158 -13.57 26.68 29.70
CA LEU A 158 -12.24 27.25 30.00
C LEU A 158 -12.02 28.62 29.32
N GLY A 159 -13.10 29.30 28.90
CA GLY A 159 -13.04 30.55 28.18
C GLY A 159 -12.30 30.49 26.83
N GLU A 160 -11.90 31.65 26.31
CA GLU A 160 -11.20 31.77 25.02
C GLU A 160 -9.72 31.38 25.14
N THR A 161 -9.49 30.07 25.25
CA THR A 161 -8.16 29.48 25.43
C THR A 161 -7.71 28.77 24.14
N VAL A 162 -6.50 29.08 23.66
CA VAL A 162 -5.80 28.31 22.63
C VAL A 162 -5.21 27.07 23.30
N LEU A 163 -5.46 25.88 22.74
CA LEU A 163 -4.99 24.64 23.34
C LEU A 163 -3.52 24.37 23.00
N GLU A 164 -2.63 24.54 23.98
CA GLU A 164 -1.18 24.34 23.83
C GLU A 164 -0.53 23.62 25.02
N CYS A 165 0.66 23.06 24.78
CA CYS A 165 1.45 22.35 25.78
C CYS A 165 2.15 23.32 26.75
N TYR A 166 1.88 23.17 28.04
CA TYR A 166 2.44 24.03 29.11
C TYR A 166 3.98 24.07 29.14
N ASN A 167 4.65 22.98 28.73
CA ASN A 167 6.11 22.87 28.74
C ASN A 167 6.77 23.43 27.45
N CYS A 168 6.12 23.32 26.28
CA CYS A 168 6.77 23.63 24.99
C CYS A 168 5.95 24.45 23.99
N GLY A 169 4.79 24.99 24.37
CA GLY A 169 3.93 25.83 23.51
C GLY A 169 3.32 25.13 22.28
N CYS A 170 3.49 23.82 22.13
CA CYS A 170 2.99 23.10 20.95
C CYS A 170 1.46 23.02 20.95
N ARG A 171 0.83 23.51 19.87
CA ARG A 171 -0.62 23.65 19.67
C ARG A 171 -1.32 22.46 19.01
N ASN A 172 -0.58 21.38 18.71
CA ASN A 172 -1.11 20.25 17.97
C ASN A 172 -1.99 19.35 18.86
N VAL A 173 -3.31 19.46 18.73
CA VAL A 173 -4.28 18.70 19.56
C VAL A 173 -4.15 17.18 19.45
N PHE A 174 -3.57 16.63 18.37
CA PHE A 174 -3.29 15.20 18.24
C PHE A 174 -2.05 14.74 19.04
N LEU A 175 -1.21 15.68 19.48
CA LEU A 175 -0.08 15.45 20.39
C LEU A 175 -0.40 15.79 21.84
N LEU A 176 -1.43 16.61 22.09
CA LEU A 176 -1.81 17.02 23.44
C LEU A 176 -2.57 15.92 24.18
N GLY A 177 -2.33 15.90 25.48
CA GLY A 177 -3.06 15.15 26.47
C GLY A 177 -2.83 15.76 27.83
N PHE A 178 -3.54 15.26 28.83
CA PHE A 178 -3.59 15.86 30.16
C PHE A 178 -3.02 14.92 31.21
N ILE A 179 -2.47 15.50 32.28
CA ILE A 179 -2.12 14.79 33.53
C ILE A 179 -2.87 15.47 34.69
N PRO A 180 -3.58 14.72 35.55
CA PRO A 180 -4.17 15.27 36.76
C PRO A 180 -3.10 15.56 37.83
N ALA A 181 -3.21 16.67 38.54
CA ALA A 181 -2.39 16.92 39.72
C ALA A 181 -2.83 16.02 40.89
N LYS A 182 -1.88 15.56 41.72
CA LYS A 182 -2.18 14.69 42.88
C LYS A 182 -2.78 15.40 44.11
N ALA A 183 -2.92 16.73 44.09
CA ALA A 183 -3.29 17.53 45.25
C ALA A 183 -4.44 18.53 45.02
N ASP A 184 -4.69 18.94 43.77
CA ASP A 184 -5.67 19.97 43.40
C ASP A 184 -6.48 19.54 42.17
N SER A 185 -7.63 20.17 41.94
CA SER A 185 -8.46 20.01 40.73
C SER A 185 -7.83 20.63 39.46
N VAL A 186 -6.51 20.85 39.46
CA VAL A 186 -5.75 21.43 38.34
C VAL A 186 -5.28 20.34 37.40
N VAL A 187 -5.45 20.60 36.10
CA VAL A 187 -5.11 19.70 35.01
C VAL A 187 -4.14 20.41 34.06
N VAL A 188 -3.01 19.79 33.73
CA VAL A 188 -1.98 20.38 32.86
C VAL A 188 -1.90 19.65 31.53
N LEU A 189 -1.92 20.42 30.44
CA LEU A 189 -1.76 19.93 29.06
C LEU A 189 -0.28 19.76 28.72
N LEU A 190 0.10 18.53 28.36
CA LEU A 190 1.46 18.18 27.95
C LEU A 190 1.46 17.38 26.65
N CYS A 191 2.45 17.64 25.79
CA CYS A 191 2.73 16.78 24.64
C CYS A 191 3.09 15.36 25.08
N ARG A 192 2.44 14.39 24.42
CA ARG A 192 2.71 12.95 24.45
C ARG A 192 4.20 12.60 24.56
N GLN A 193 5.02 13.26 23.74
CA GLN A 193 6.48 13.17 23.68
C GLN A 193 7.03 14.54 23.24
N PRO A 194 8.19 15.00 23.75
CA PRO A 194 8.95 14.43 24.87
C PRO A 194 8.36 14.81 26.25
N CYS A 195 7.48 15.81 26.31
CA CYS A 195 7.12 16.49 27.56
C CYS A 195 6.53 15.58 28.64
N ALA A 196 5.62 14.67 28.29
CA ALA A 196 5.01 13.75 29.25
C ALA A 196 5.93 12.61 29.73
N SER A 197 7.14 12.45 29.18
CA SER A 197 8.11 11.40 29.56
C SER A 197 9.48 11.94 29.98
N GLN A 198 9.68 13.26 29.99
CA GLN A 198 10.95 13.87 30.38
C GLN A 198 11.19 13.71 31.89
N SER A 199 12.32 13.11 32.23
CA SER A 199 12.76 12.91 33.62
C SER A 199 13.15 14.19 34.37
N SER A 200 13.12 15.35 33.70
CA SER A 200 13.25 16.68 34.32
C SER A 200 11.99 17.12 35.08
N LEU A 201 10.84 16.44 34.92
CA LEU A 201 9.65 16.69 35.73
C LEU A 201 9.76 16.21 37.19
N LYS A 202 10.90 15.64 37.63
CA LYS A 202 11.07 15.10 38.99
C LYS A 202 10.86 16.11 40.12
N ASP A 203 11.05 17.40 39.85
CA ASP A 203 10.87 18.46 40.86
C ASP A 203 9.40 18.88 41.06
N ILE A 204 8.46 18.30 40.30
CA ILE A 204 7.01 18.60 40.40
C ILE A 204 6.21 17.28 40.32
N ASN A 205 5.29 17.03 41.24
CA ASN A 205 4.67 15.71 41.51
C ASN A 205 3.67 15.16 40.44
N TRP A 206 3.97 15.29 39.15
CA TRP A 206 3.18 14.74 38.04
C TRP A 206 3.45 13.25 37.83
N ASP A 207 2.39 12.48 37.59
CA ASP A 207 2.49 11.05 37.32
C ASP A 207 2.39 10.78 35.81
N SER A 208 3.53 10.56 35.15
CA SER A 208 3.59 10.30 33.71
C SER A 208 2.84 9.05 33.26
N SER A 209 2.52 8.12 34.19
CA SER A 209 1.67 6.96 33.89
C SER A 209 0.19 7.31 33.70
N GLN A 210 -0.24 8.50 34.15
CA GLN A 210 -1.63 8.95 34.13
C GLN A 210 -1.95 9.90 32.97
N TRP A 211 -1.03 10.07 32.00
CA TRP A 211 -1.29 10.87 30.79
C TRP A 211 -2.41 10.27 29.95
N GLN A 212 -3.42 11.07 29.61
CA GLN A 212 -4.54 10.68 28.74
C GLN A 212 -4.67 11.64 27.55
N PRO A 213 -4.97 11.15 26.32
CA PRO A 213 -5.02 11.99 25.12
C PRO A 213 -6.21 12.96 25.15
N LEU A 214 -6.03 14.15 24.59
CA LEU A 214 -7.08 15.19 24.56
C LEU A 214 -8.22 14.88 23.58
N ILE A 215 -7.94 14.01 22.60
CA ILE A 215 -8.90 13.43 21.66
C ILE A 215 -9.01 11.93 21.95
N GLN A 216 -10.20 11.47 22.32
CA GLN A 216 -10.52 10.06 22.57
C GLN A 216 -11.76 9.67 21.74
N ASP A 217 -11.75 8.47 21.16
CA ASP A 217 -12.84 7.96 20.30
C ASP A 217 -13.29 8.94 19.19
N ARG A 218 -12.32 9.69 18.65
CA ARG A 218 -12.47 10.74 17.62
C ARG A 218 -13.38 11.93 18.03
N CYS A 219 -13.47 12.24 19.31
CA CYS A 219 -14.03 13.47 19.85
C CYS A 219 -13.07 14.07 20.89
N PHE A 220 -13.19 15.37 21.17
CA PHE A 220 -12.56 15.95 22.35
C PHE A 220 -13.23 15.41 23.62
N LEU A 221 -12.47 15.37 24.72
CA LEU A 221 -12.99 14.97 26.03
C LEU A 221 -14.17 15.85 26.45
N SER A 222 -15.23 15.23 26.97
CA SER A 222 -16.53 15.88 27.25
C SER A 222 -16.48 16.96 28.34
N TRP A 223 -15.46 16.94 29.20
CA TRP A 223 -15.22 17.99 30.20
C TRP A 223 -14.52 19.22 29.61
N LEU A 224 -13.79 19.06 28.51
CA LEU A 224 -13.09 20.15 27.81
C LEU A 224 -14.02 20.84 26.81
N VAL A 225 -14.74 20.03 26.02
CA VAL A 225 -15.74 20.46 25.05
C VAL A 225 -16.94 19.52 25.17
N LYS A 226 -18.09 20.05 25.56
CA LYS A 226 -19.30 19.24 25.74
C LYS A 226 -19.72 18.58 24.42
N ILE A 227 -20.41 17.46 24.54
CA ILE A 227 -21.06 16.81 23.40
C ILE A 227 -22.51 17.31 23.38
N PRO A 228 -23.03 17.84 22.25
CA PRO A 228 -24.41 18.32 22.15
C PRO A 228 -25.41 17.22 22.49
N LEU A 229 -26.54 17.60 23.05
CA LEU A 229 -27.62 16.67 23.41
C LEU A 229 -28.18 16.00 22.15
N GLU A 230 -28.69 14.78 22.31
CA GLU A 230 -29.21 13.98 21.19
C GLU A 230 -30.36 14.69 20.44
N GLN A 231 -31.23 15.39 21.17
CA GLN A 231 -32.29 16.22 20.60
C GLN A 231 -31.74 17.39 19.74
N GLU A 232 -30.59 17.96 20.11
CA GLU A 232 -29.94 19.02 19.34
C GLU A 232 -29.26 18.44 18.09
N GLN A 233 -28.63 17.27 18.20
CA GLN A 233 -28.04 16.56 17.05
C GLN A 233 -29.09 16.04 16.06
N LEU A 234 -30.31 15.75 16.51
CA LEU A 234 -31.45 15.40 15.66
C LEU A 234 -32.06 16.63 14.96
N ARG A 235 -32.17 17.77 15.67
CA ARG A 235 -32.65 19.05 15.09
C ARG A 235 -31.63 19.74 14.16
N ALA A 236 -30.34 19.43 14.30
CA ALA A 236 -29.28 19.95 13.45
C ALA A 236 -29.40 19.48 11.99
N ARG A 237 -28.73 20.20 11.06
CA ARG A 237 -28.70 19.82 9.64
C ARG A 237 -27.99 18.47 9.48
N GLN A 238 -28.72 17.48 8.95
CA GLN A 238 -28.31 16.08 8.84
C GLN A 238 -27.30 15.82 7.71
N ILE A 239 -26.11 16.41 7.81
CA ILE A 239 -25.03 16.23 6.84
C ILE A 239 -24.59 14.76 6.75
N THR A 240 -24.54 14.22 5.54
CA THR A 240 -23.98 12.87 5.30
C THR A 240 -22.46 12.91 5.25
N PRO A 241 -21.76 11.79 5.56
CA PRO A 241 -20.32 11.68 5.33
C PRO A 241 -19.88 11.92 3.88
N GLN A 242 -20.79 11.78 2.90
CA GLN A 242 -20.52 12.04 1.48
C GLN A 242 -20.59 13.54 1.15
N GLN A 243 -21.63 14.25 1.59
CA GLN A 243 -21.71 15.71 1.46
C GLN A 243 -20.53 16.39 2.18
N MET A 244 -20.16 15.92 3.38
CA MET A 244 -18.96 16.40 4.08
C MET A 244 -17.68 16.19 3.26
N ASN A 245 -17.53 15.06 2.54
CA ASN A 245 -16.37 14.86 1.65
C ASN A 245 -16.32 15.93 0.56
N LYS A 246 -17.44 16.18 -0.13
CA LYS A 246 -17.51 17.10 -1.28
C LYS A 246 -17.36 18.56 -0.85
N LEU A 247 -17.96 18.94 0.28
CA LEU A 247 -17.81 20.27 0.88
C LEU A 247 -16.34 20.58 1.27
N GLU A 248 -15.67 19.64 1.96
CA GLU A 248 -14.24 19.76 2.31
C GLU A 248 -13.31 19.71 1.09
N GLU A 249 -13.74 19.11 -0.02
CA GLU A 249 -12.98 19.11 -1.27
C GLU A 249 -13.09 20.45 -2.02
N LEU A 250 -14.29 21.04 -2.03
CA LEU A 250 -14.54 22.37 -2.62
C LEU A 250 -13.96 23.51 -1.78
N TRP A 251 -13.96 23.41 -0.44
CA TRP A 251 -13.32 24.40 0.45
C TRP A 251 -11.80 24.58 0.23
N LYS A 252 -11.14 23.64 -0.46
CA LYS A 252 -9.73 23.77 -0.87
C LYS A 252 -9.51 24.72 -2.06
N GLU A 253 -10.56 24.99 -2.84
CA GLU A 253 -10.52 25.86 -4.02
C GLU A 253 -11.31 27.15 -3.79
N ASN A 254 -12.48 27.05 -3.16
CA ASN A 254 -13.24 28.20 -2.69
C ASN A 254 -13.76 28.00 -1.25
N PRO A 255 -13.17 28.67 -0.25
CA PRO A 255 -13.61 28.61 1.14
C PRO A 255 -15.05 29.10 1.40
N SER A 256 -15.66 29.86 0.49
CA SER A 256 -17.04 30.39 0.66
C SER A 256 -18.15 29.42 0.26
N VAL A 257 -17.82 28.28 -0.36
CA VAL A 257 -18.81 27.30 -0.85
C VAL A 257 -19.68 26.79 0.31
N THR A 258 -20.99 26.72 0.09
CA THR A 258 -21.94 26.20 1.07
C THR A 258 -22.41 24.79 0.69
N LEU A 259 -23.32 24.21 1.48
CA LEU A 259 -23.91 22.91 1.16
C LEU A 259 -24.91 23.00 0.00
N GLU A 260 -25.57 24.15 -0.18
CA GLU A 260 -26.52 24.44 -1.25
C GLU A 260 -25.84 24.50 -2.63
N ASP A 261 -24.55 24.83 -2.68
CA ASP A 261 -23.74 24.77 -3.92
C ASP A 261 -23.54 23.34 -4.44
N LEU A 262 -23.69 22.31 -3.59
CA LEU A 262 -23.45 20.91 -3.97
C LEU A 262 -24.51 20.35 -4.94
N GLU A 263 -25.67 21.02 -5.05
CA GLU A 263 -26.87 20.55 -5.72
C GLU A 263 -27.02 21.09 -7.16
N LYS A 264 -26.08 21.94 -7.60
CA LYS A 264 -26.08 22.54 -8.94
C LYS A 264 -25.62 21.53 -10.01
N PRO A 265 -26.38 21.32 -11.10
CA PRO A 265 -26.01 20.37 -12.16
C PRO A 265 -24.80 20.87 -12.97
N GLY A 266 -23.95 19.93 -13.42
CA GLY A 266 -22.77 20.21 -14.27
C GLY A 266 -21.40 20.13 -13.56
N VAL A 267 -21.35 19.73 -12.28
CA VAL A 267 -20.11 19.71 -11.47
C VAL A 267 -19.39 18.34 -11.47
N ASP A 268 -20.05 17.26 -11.90
CA ASP A 268 -19.49 15.91 -11.94
C ASP A 268 -19.88 15.17 -13.23
N GLU A 269 -18.97 15.09 -14.21
CA GLU A 269 -18.95 13.96 -15.15
C GLU A 269 -18.11 12.84 -14.52
N GLU A 270 -18.67 11.64 -14.32
CA GLU A 270 -17.88 10.48 -13.89
C GLU A 270 -17.14 9.87 -15.11
N PRO A 271 -15.84 9.53 -14.97
CA PRO A 271 -15.04 9.02 -16.07
C PRO A 271 -15.48 7.63 -16.51
N GLN A 272 -15.40 7.35 -17.81
CA GLN A 272 -15.74 6.05 -18.38
C GLN A 272 -14.90 4.92 -17.75
N HIS A 273 -15.57 3.82 -17.43
CA HIS A 273 -14.93 2.63 -16.86
C HIS A 273 -14.02 1.91 -17.85
N VAL A 274 -12.95 1.31 -17.34
CA VAL A 274 -12.07 0.36 -18.06
C VAL A 274 -12.88 -0.83 -18.56
N LEU A 275 -12.66 -1.21 -19.82
CA LEU A 275 -13.36 -2.31 -20.48
C LEU A 275 -12.47 -3.55 -20.51
N LEU A 276 -13.07 -4.74 -20.60
CA LEU A 276 -12.30 -5.97 -20.87
C LEU A 276 -11.82 -6.01 -22.33
N ARG A 277 -12.72 -5.67 -23.25
CA ARG A 277 -12.47 -5.60 -24.70
C ARG A 277 -12.63 -4.17 -25.20
N TYR A 278 -11.87 -3.84 -26.23
CA TYR A 278 -11.86 -2.54 -26.90
C TYR A 278 -12.03 -2.78 -28.41
N GLU A 279 -12.63 -1.84 -29.13
CA GLU A 279 -12.78 -1.91 -30.60
C GLU A 279 -11.45 -1.66 -31.32
N ASP A 280 -10.73 -0.62 -30.87
CA ASP A 280 -9.43 -0.23 -31.37
C ASP A 280 -8.57 0.44 -30.28
N ALA A 281 -7.34 0.81 -30.63
CA ALA A 281 -6.43 1.51 -29.73
C ALA A 281 -6.79 2.99 -29.48
N TYR A 282 -7.67 3.61 -30.28
CA TYR A 282 -8.19 4.95 -30.02
C TYR A 282 -9.23 4.93 -28.89
N GLN A 283 -10.17 3.97 -28.90
CA GLN A 283 -11.11 3.74 -27.80
C GLN A 283 -10.34 3.42 -26.49
N TYR A 284 -9.30 2.61 -26.59
CA TYR A 284 -8.37 2.33 -25.48
C TYR A 284 -7.68 3.60 -24.95
N GLN A 285 -7.13 4.45 -25.83
CA GLN A 285 -6.55 5.74 -25.45
C GLN A 285 -7.60 6.68 -24.84
N ASN A 286 -8.81 6.73 -25.39
CA ASN A 286 -9.89 7.62 -24.94
C ASN A 286 -10.43 7.25 -23.56
N ILE A 287 -10.29 5.99 -23.14
CA ILE A 287 -10.68 5.54 -21.79
C ILE A 287 -9.50 5.72 -20.81
N PHE A 288 -8.30 5.23 -21.13
CA PHE A 288 -7.17 5.34 -20.19
C PHE A 288 -6.58 6.75 -20.08
N GLY A 289 -6.63 7.56 -21.13
CA GLY A 289 -6.07 8.92 -21.17
C GLY A 289 -6.69 9.85 -20.12
N PRO A 290 -8.02 9.98 -20.03
CA PRO A 290 -8.69 10.72 -18.96
C PRO A 290 -8.35 10.20 -17.56
N LEU A 291 -8.26 8.88 -17.36
CA LEU A 291 -7.90 8.29 -16.06
C LEU A 291 -6.49 8.65 -15.63
N VAL A 292 -5.50 8.56 -16.54
CA VAL A 292 -4.12 8.99 -16.29
C VAL A 292 -4.05 10.50 -16.01
N LYS A 293 -4.88 11.32 -16.68
CA LYS A 293 -4.97 12.76 -16.40
C LYS A 293 -5.56 13.04 -15.01
N ILE A 294 -6.66 12.39 -14.65
CA ILE A 294 -7.32 12.54 -13.34
C ILE A 294 -6.38 12.15 -12.20
N GLU A 295 -5.55 11.11 -12.36
CA GLU A 295 -4.50 10.76 -11.39
C GLU A 295 -3.37 11.80 -11.37
N ALA A 296 -2.91 12.29 -12.53
CA ALA A 296 -1.86 13.29 -12.63
C ALA A 296 -2.23 14.63 -11.97
N ASP A 297 -3.44 15.13 -12.24
CA ASP A 297 -3.96 16.37 -11.66
C ASP A 297 -4.17 16.22 -10.14
N TYR A 298 -4.57 15.02 -9.67
CA TYR A 298 -4.70 14.71 -8.24
C TYR A 298 -3.35 14.62 -7.53
N ASP A 299 -2.38 13.90 -8.08
CA ASP A 299 -1.00 13.84 -7.55
C ASP A 299 -0.38 15.23 -7.52
N LYS A 300 -0.52 16.02 -8.60
CA LYS A 300 -0.06 17.42 -8.64
C LYS A 300 -0.63 18.25 -7.48
N LYS A 301 -1.95 18.28 -7.35
CA LYS A 301 -2.65 19.02 -6.27
C LYS A 301 -2.25 18.50 -4.89
N LEU A 302 -1.98 17.21 -4.75
CA LEU A 302 -1.47 16.60 -3.52
C LEU A 302 -0.02 17.02 -3.21
N LYS A 303 0.88 17.13 -4.20
CA LYS A 303 2.28 17.57 -3.99
C LYS A 303 2.38 19.06 -3.70
N GLU A 304 1.69 19.88 -4.48
CA GLU A 304 1.74 21.34 -4.36
C GLU A 304 1.08 21.84 -3.06
N SER A 305 0.12 21.10 -2.50
CA SER A 305 -0.48 21.39 -1.17
C SER A 305 0.36 20.93 0.04
N GLN A 306 1.61 20.50 -0.16
CA GLN A 306 2.49 20.02 0.91
C GLN A 306 3.65 20.96 1.27
N THR A 307 3.76 22.16 0.68
CA THR A 307 4.72 23.20 1.10
C THR A 307 4.80 23.31 2.63
N GLN A 308 6.02 23.25 3.18
CA GLN A 308 6.27 23.43 4.62
C GLN A 308 7.15 24.68 4.82
N ASP A 309 6.64 25.68 5.53
CA ASP A 309 7.41 26.86 5.97
C ASP A 309 8.11 26.61 7.33
N ASN A 310 8.96 27.56 7.75
CA ASN A 310 9.70 27.57 9.03
C ASN A 310 10.54 26.32 9.31
N ILE A 311 11.10 25.73 8.25
CA ILE A 311 12.03 24.60 8.33
C ILE A 311 13.39 25.07 8.84
N THR A 312 13.98 24.25 9.72
CA THR A 312 15.37 24.38 10.19
C THR A 312 16.27 23.48 9.33
N VAL A 313 17.38 24.03 8.83
CA VAL A 313 18.32 23.37 7.92
C VAL A 313 19.70 23.25 8.57
N ARG A 314 20.25 22.04 8.58
CA ARG A 314 21.64 21.74 8.90
C ARG A 314 22.41 21.57 7.59
N TRP A 315 23.35 22.47 7.34
CA TRP A 315 24.21 22.42 6.15
C TRP A 315 25.39 21.45 6.33
N ASP A 316 25.81 20.83 5.23
CA ASP A 316 26.90 19.86 5.19
C ASP A 316 27.64 19.87 3.84
N LEU A 317 28.74 19.14 3.69
CA LEU A 317 29.49 19.01 2.44
C LEU A 317 29.76 17.53 2.14
N GLY A 318 29.21 17.03 1.04
CA GLY A 318 29.41 15.64 0.61
C GLY A 318 30.87 15.37 0.21
N LEU A 319 31.28 14.10 0.26
CA LEU A 319 32.61 13.65 -0.21
C LEU A 319 32.85 13.96 -1.71
N ASN A 320 31.76 14.13 -2.47
CA ASN A 320 31.74 14.59 -3.85
C ASN A 320 31.82 16.14 -4.00
N LYS A 321 32.19 16.86 -2.92
CA LYS A 321 32.27 18.32 -2.80
C LYS A 321 30.95 19.09 -3.00
N LYS A 322 29.80 18.43 -3.11
CA LYS A 322 28.50 19.11 -3.26
C LYS A 322 27.92 19.54 -1.91
N ARG A 323 27.14 20.62 -1.95
CA ARG A 323 26.40 21.15 -0.79
C ARG A 323 25.20 20.25 -0.48
N ILE A 324 25.12 19.78 0.76
CA ILE A 324 23.99 18.99 1.25
C ILE A 324 23.22 19.84 2.28
N ALA A 325 21.89 19.77 2.25
CA ALA A 325 21.00 20.33 3.25
C ALA A 325 20.22 19.20 3.93
N TYR A 326 20.36 19.09 5.24
CA TYR A 326 19.58 18.19 6.09
C TYR A 326 18.47 18.97 6.79
N PHE A 327 17.27 18.40 6.87
CA PHE A 327 16.14 18.99 7.59
C PHE A 327 15.14 17.91 8.01
N THR A 328 14.34 18.20 9.04
CA THR A 328 13.21 17.34 9.44
C THR A 328 11.91 18.05 9.07
N LEU A 329 11.02 17.36 8.36
CA LEU A 329 9.68 17.88 8.08
C LEU A 329 8.70 17.49 9.20
N PRO A 330 7.69 18.33 9.51
CA PRO A 330 6.66 17.98 10.48
C PRO A 330 5.95 16.67 10.11
N LYS A 331 5.95 15.71 11.03
CA LYS A 331 5.37 14.36 10.80
C LYS A 331 3.93 14.47 10.31
N THR A 332 3.75 14.17 9.02
CA THR A 332 2.51 14.31 8.27
C THR A 332 2.28 13.06 7.45
N ASP A 333 1.11 12.44 7.61
CA ASP A 333 0.61 11.47 6.65
C ASP A 333 0.10 12.26 5.43
N SER A 334 1.01 12.66 4.56
CA SER A 334 0.65 12.71 3.16
C SER A 334 0.67 11.28 2.60
N ASP A 335 -0.26 10.99 1.70
CA ASP A 335 -0.27 9.72 0.95
C ASP A 335 0.96 9.60 0.01
N MET A 336 1.73 10.69 -0.11
CA MET A 336 2.93 10.84 -0.92
C MET A 336 4.20 10.43 -0.16
N ARG A 337 4.70 9.23 -0.46
CA ARG A 337 6.01 8.77 0.05
C ARG A 337 7.14 9.45 -0.72
N LEU A 338 7.98 10.21 -0.02
CA LEU A 338 9.21 10.75 -0.58
C LEU A 338 10.17 9.62 -0.97
N MET A 339 10.73 9.68 -2.19
CA MET A 339 11.69 8.72 -2.70
C MET A 339 13.04 9.37 -2.94
N GLN A 340 14.12 8.59 -2.80
CA GLN A 340 15.45 9.04 -3.22
C GLN A 340 15.43 9.38 -4.72
N GLY A 341 15.94 10.55 -5.08
CA GLY A 341 15.91 11.12 -6.42
C GLY A 341 14.65 11.91 -6.77
N ASP A 342 13.73 12.13 -5.83
CA ASP A 342 12.74 13.20 -5.93
C ASP A 342 13.42 14.58 -5.91
N GLU A 343 12.74 15.60 -6.44
CA GLU A 343 13.23 16.98 -6.41
C GLU A 343 12.49 17.83 -5.38
N ILE A 344 13.29 18.55 -4.59
CA ILE A 344 12.82 19.50 -3.60
C ILE A 344 13.38 20.88 -3.95
N CYS A 345 12.53 21.88 -3.85
CA CYS A 345 12.91 23.29 -3.90
C CYS A 345 13.00 23.81 -2.46
N LEU A 346 14.21 24.18 -2.05
CA LEU A 346 14.49 24.80 -0.76
C LEU A 346 14.59 26.32 -0.98
N GLN A 347 13.78 27.10 -0.28
CA GLN A 347 13.79 28.56 -0.35
C GLN A 347 14.16 29.14 1.01
N TYR A 348 14.97 30.20 1.04
CA TYR A 348 15.21 30.99 2.25
C TYR A 348 14.26 32.20 2.26
N LYS A 349 13.56 32.39 3.38
CA LYS A 349 12.47 33.37 3.55
C LYS A 349 12.64 34.28 4.78
N GLY A 350 13.75 34.17 5.52
CA GLY A 350 14.05 35.05 6.64
C GLY A 350 14.76 36.35 6.21
N ASP A 351 14.99 37.22 7.18
CA ASP A 351 15.54 38.57 6.96
C ASP A 351 17.06 38.69 7.19
N LEU A 352 17.73 37.60 7.60
CA LEU A 352 19.15 37.61 7.98
C LEU A 352 20.11 37.44 6.79
N ALA A 353 19.59 37.08 5.62
CA ALA A 353 20.33 36.91 4.37
C ALA A 353 19.43 37.27 3.18
N PRO A 354 19.97 37.47 1.96
CA PRO A 354 19.15 37.68 0.77
C PRO A 354 18.20 36.50 0.51
N LEU A 355 17.00 36.78 -0.01
CA LEU A 355 16.05 35.75 -0.45
C LEU A 355 16.72 34.82 -1.46
N TRP A 356 16.71 33.52 -1.17
CA TRP A 356 17.43 32.50 -1.94
C TRP A 356 16.53 31.32 -2.30
N LYS A 357 16.86 30.64 -3.41
CA LYS A 357 16.13 29.46 -3.91
C LYS A 357 17.09 28.48 -4.56
N GLY A 358 17.15 27.26 -4.02
CA GLY A 358 17.92 26.14 -4.59
C GLY A 358 17.03 24.93 -4.88
N ILE A 359 17.37 24.19 -5.93
CA ILE A 359 16.76 22.88 -6.22
C ILE A 359 17.76 21.79 -5.86
N GLY A 360 17.33 20.82 -5.07
CA GLY A 360 18.11 19.65 -4.70
C GLY A 360 17.40 18.33 -4.98
N HIS A 361 18.18 17.25 -4.95
CA HIS A 361 17.75 15.87 -5.12
C HIS A 361 17.78 15.14 -3.77
N VAL A 362 16.72 14.42 -3.43
CA VAL A 362 16.66 13.65 -2.18
C VAL A 362 17.67 12.50 -2.21
N ILE A 363 18.65 12.53 -1.29
CA ILE A 363 19.63 11.46 -1.11
C ILE A 363 19.33 10.61 0.13
N LYS A 364 18.74 11.19 1.19
CA LYS A 364 18.25 10.49 2.38
C LYS A 364 16.76 10.76 2.59
N VAL A 365 16.00 9.70 2.86
CA VAL A 365 14.60 9.74 3.32
C VAL A 365 14.53 9.40 4.82
N PRO A 366 13.41 9.68 5.54
CA PRO A 366 13.24 9.28 6.93
C PRO A 366 13.38 7.77 7.08
N ASP A 367 14.25 7.33 7.98
CA ASP A 367 14.67 5.93 8.12
C ASP A 367 14.84 5.56 9.61
N ASN A 368 15.45 4.40 9.87
CA ASN A 368 15.74 3.94 11.22
C ASN A 368 16.84 4.74 11.94
N TYR A 369 17.68 5.47 11.20
CA TYR A 369 18.80 6.25 11.75
C TYR A 369 18.34 7.64 12.17
N GLY A 370 17.34 8.19 11.49
CA GLY A 370 16.61 9.39 11.95
C GLY A 370 15.55 9.88 10.96
N ASP A 371 14.65 10.73 11.47
CA ASP A 371 13.62 11.41 10.66
C ASP A 371 14.19 12.53 9.75
N GLU A 372 15.50 12.82 9.78
CA GLU A 372 16.16 13.76 8.85
C GLU A 372 16.02 13.28 7.39
N ILE A 373 15.51 14.17 6.54
CA ILE A 373 15.64 14.17 5.09
C ILE A 373 16.94 14.88 4.73
N ALA A 374 17.64 14.41 3.69
CA ALA A 374 18.80 15.11 3.15
C ALA A 374 18.66 15.30 1.63
N ILE A 375 18.94 16.52 1.15
CA ILE A 375 18.98 16.86 -0.27
C ILE A 375 20.39 17.29 -0.68
N GLU A 376 20.85 16.77 -1.81
CA GLU A 376 22.04 17.27 -2.51
C GLU A 376 21.61 18.42 -3.44
N LEU A 377 22.17 19.62 -3.28
CA LEU A 377 21.84 20.73 -4.17
C LEU A 377 22.45 20.55 -5.57
N ARG A 378 21.70 20.92 -6.61
CA ARG A 378 22.20 20.91 -8.01
C ARG A 378 23.41 21.84 -8.21
N SER A 379 23.43 22.97 -7.50
CA SER A 379 24.59 23.85 -7.37
C SER A 379 24.68 24.33 -5.92
N GLY A 380 25.89 24.33 -5.36
CA GLY A 380 26.18 24.86 -4.03
C GLY A 380 26.57 26.34 -4.01
N ILE A 381 26.66 26.98 -5.18
CA ILE A 381 27.10 28.38 -5.32
C ILE A 381 26.00 29.30 -4.78
N GLY A 382 26.38 30.19 -3.86
CA GLY A 382 25.44 31.15 -3.24
C GLY A 382 24.39 30.52 -2.34
N ALA A 383 24.52 29.25 -1.93
CA ALA A 383 23.69 28.66 -0.88
C ALA A 383 23.99 29.34 0.47
N PRO A 384 22.98 29.85 1.21
CA PRO A 384 23.20 30.64 2.42
C PRO A 384 23.45 29.69 3.60
N VAL A 385 24.71 29.31 3.77
CA VAL A 385 25.16 28.29 4.74
C VAL A 385 25.28 28.82 6.17
N GLU A 386 25.37 30.14 6.30
CA GLU A 386 25.43 30.91 7.52
C GLU A 386 24.09 31.06 8.24
N VAL A 387 22.96 30.77 7.57
CA VAL A 387 21.62 30.76 8.17
C VAL A 387 21.03 29.35 8.20
N ILE A 388 20.33 29.03 9.30
CA ILE A 388 19.80 27.69 9.59
C ILE A 388 18.29 27.65 9.87
N HIS A 389 17.62 28.81 9.97
CA HIS A 389 16.18 28.92 10.27
C HIS A 389 15.43 29.61 9.11
N ASN A 390 14.09 29.62 9.16
CA ASN A 390 13.20 30.31 8.20
C ASN A 390 13.39 29.88 6.74
N PHE A 391 13.62 28.58 6.52
CA PHE A 391 13.52 27.98 5.19
C PHE A 391 12.09 27.48 4.91
N GLN A 392 11.74 27.42 3.63
CA GLN A 392 10.57 26.76 3.09
C GLN A 392 11.00 25.57 2.22
N VAL A 393 10.27 24.46 2.33
CA VAL A 393 10.45 23.25 1.53
C VAL A 393 9.23 23.04 0.64
N ASP A 394 9.45 23.07 -0.67
CA ASP A 394 8.45 22.77 -1.69
C ASP A 394 8.78 21.45 -2.41
N PHE A 395 7.77 20.61 -2.60
CA PHE A 395 7.89 19.39 -3.37
C PHE A 395 7.72 19.69 -4.85
N VAL A 396 8.75 19.47 -5.66
CA VAL A 396 8.70 19.76 -7.11
C VAL A 396 7.94 18.64 -7.81
N TRP A 397 6.66 18.88 -8.11
CA TRP A 397 5.88 17.97 -8.94
C TRP A 397 6.50 17.83 -10.34
N LYS A 398 6.37 16.63 -10.92
CA LYS A 398 6.85 16.30 -12.25
C LYS A 398 5.81 15.46 -12.97
N SER A 399 5.30 16.00 -14.07
CA SER A 399 4.42 15.30 -15.02
C SER A 399 5.05 14.07 -15.68
N THR A 400 6.38 13.93 -15.64
CA THR A 400 7.16 13.01 -16.51
C THR A 400 6.75 11.53 -16.49
N SER A 401 6.18 11.02 -15.40
CA SER A 401 5.59 9.68 -15.36
C SER A 401 4.31 9.62 -16.20
N PHE A 402 3.39 10.51 -15.92
CA PHE A 402 2.10 10.65 -16.61
C PHE A 402 2.28 11.05 -18.08
N ASP A 403 3.22 11.93 -18.41
CA ASP A 403 3.58 12.29 -19.79
C ASP A 403 3.99 11.07 -20.61
N ARG A 404 4.80 10.17 -20.02
CA ARG A 404 5.25 8.94 -20.68
C ARG A 404 4.11 7.94 -20.83
N MET A 405 3.23 7.82 -19.84
CA MET A 405 1.99 7.03 -19.95
C MET A 405 1.12 7.55 -21.10
N GLN A 406 0.76 8.84 -21.10
CA GLN A 406 -0.03 9.49 -22.16
C GLN A 406 0.61 9.34 -23.55
N SER A 407 1.93 9.53 -23.63
CA SER A 407 2.68 9.32 -24.88
C SER A 407 2.62 7.87 -25.34
N SER A 408 2.67 6.88 -24.43
CA SER A 408 2.57 5.46 -24.80
C SER A 408 1.16 5.09 -25.26
N LEU A 409 0.11 5.60 -24.61
CA LEU A 409 -1.28 5.41 -25.06
C LEU A 409 -1.47 6.00 -26.47
N LYS A 410 -0.92 7.19 -26.72
CA LYS A 410 -0.92 7.80 -28.06
C LYS A 410 -0.14 6.97 -29.08
N THR A 411 1.08 6.51 -28.77
CA THR A 411 1.88 5.68 -29.67
C THR A 411 1.16 4.37 -30.01
N PHE A 412 0.52 3.71 -29.04
CA PHE A 412 -0.29 2.51 -29.28
C PHE A 412 -1.48 2.76 -30.23
N ALA A 413 -2.06 3.96 -30.22
CA ALA A 413 -3.16 4.34 -31.11
C ALA A 413 -2.71 4.78 -32.52
N VAL A 414 -1.54 5.43 -32.68
CA VAL A 414 -1.13 6.06 -33.95
C VAL A 414 0.04 5.37 -34.68
N ASP A 415 0.73 4.43 -34.04
CA ASP A 415 1.88 3.72 -34.61
C ASP A 415 1.64 2.21 -34.60
N GLU A 416 1.16 1.69 -35.73
CA GLU A 416 0.94 0.25 -35.98
C GLU A 416 2.22 -0.59 -35.85
N THR A 417 3.41 0.02 -35.88
CA THR A 417 4.69 -0.69 -35.73
C THR A 417 5.15 -0.83 -34.27
N SER A 418 4.53 -0.08 -33.36
CA SER A 418 4.85 -0.04 -31.92
C SER A 418 4.67 -1.40 -31.22
N VAL A 419 3.80 -2.26 -31.75
CA VAL A 419 3.60 -3.65 -31.32
C VAL A 419 3.34 -4.55 -32.52
N SER A 420 3.58 -5.86 -32.40
CA SER A 420 3.10 -6.83 -33.40
C SER A 420 1.57 -6.95 -33.37
N GLY A 421 0.92 -7.13 -34.53
CA GLY A 421 -0.54 -7.27 -34.64
C GLY A 421 -1.16 -8.36 -33.75
N TYR A 422 -0.45 -9.47 -33.50
CA TYR A 422 -0.88 -10.48 -32.52
C TYR A 422 -0.99 -9.90 -31.11
N ILE A 423 0.01 -9.11 -30.68
CA ILE A 423 0.01 -8.44 -29.37
C ILE A 423 -1.05 -7.34 -29.35
N TYR A 424 -1.18 -6.53 -30.40
CA TYR A 424 -2.23 -5.51 -30.55
C TYR A 424 -3.63 -6.09 -30.28
N HIS A 425 -4.04 -7.11 -31.05
CA HIS A 425 -5.35 -7.75 -30.90
C HIS A 425 -5.52 -8.46 -29.54
N ARG A 426 -4.48 -9.12 -29.02
CA ARG A 426 -4.53 -9.72 -27.67
C ARG A 426 -4.67 -8.69 -26.55
N LEU A 427 -4.05 -7.51 -26.67
CA LEU A 427 -4.19 -6.41 -25.70
C LEU A 427 -5.60 -5.80 -25.75
N LEU A 428 -6.17 -5.60 -26.94
CA LEU A 428 -7.56 -5.12 -27.08
C LEU A 428 -8.62 -6.16 -26.68
N GLY A 429 -8.22 -7.40 -26.35
CA GLY A 429 -9.15 -8.47 -25.95
C GLY A 429 -9.91 -9.11 -27.11
N HIS A 430 -9.42 -8.93 -28.34
CA HIS A 430 -9.97 -9.58 -29.54
C HIS A 430 -9.68 -11.09 -29.50
N GLU A 431 -10.47 -11.84 -30.25
CA GLU A 431 -10.22 -13.27 -30.47
C GLU A 431 -9.16 -13.45 -31.56
N VAL A 432 -8.12 -14.24 -31.25
CA VAL A 432 -6.95 -14.48 -32.08
C VAL A 432 -6.54 -15.94 -31.91
N GLU A 433 -6.15 -16.61 -32.99
CA GLU A 433 -5.57 -17.96 -32.94
C GLU A 433 -4.19 -17.94 -32.25
N ASP A 434 -3.86 -18.99 -31.49
CA ASP A 434 -2.60 -19.06 -30.74
C ASP A 434 -1.40 -19.28 -31.69
N VAL A 435 -0.61 -18.23 -31.88
CA VAL A 435 0.61 -18.26 -32.70
C VAL A 435 1.77 -18.90 -31.94
N ILE A 436 2.47 -19.85 -32.57
CA ILE A 436 3.72 -20.45 -32.03
C ILE A 436 4.94 -19.73 -32.62
N VAL A 437 5.77 -19.15 -31.76
CA VAL A 437 7.07 -18.59 -32.14
C VAL A 437 8.05 -19.72 -32.46
N LYS A 438 8.52 -19.77 -33.70
CA LYS A 438 9.57 -20.71 -34.12
C LYS A 438 10.92 -20.23 -33.58
N CYS A 439 11.44 -20.92 -32.57
CA CYS A 439 12.76 -20.69 -31.98
C CYS A 439 13.51 -22.02 -31.80
N GLN A 440 14.84 -21.97 -31.71
CA GLN A 440 15.62 -23.13 -31.31
C GLN A 440 15.62 -23.22 -29.78
N LEU A 441 15.03 -24.29 -29.23
CA LEU A 441 15.03 -24.51 -27.78
C LEU A 441 16.44 -24.91 -27.30
N PRO A 442 16.89 -24.42 -26.13
CA PRO A 442 18.22 -24.71 -25.60
C PRO A 442 18.33 -26.17 -25.11
N LYS A 443 19.53 -26.75 -25.19
CA LYS A 443 19.80 -28.13 -24.71
C LYS A 443 19.65 -28.30 -23.19
N ARG A 444 19.85 -27.23 -22.42
CA ARG A 444 19.54 -27.12 -20.98
C ARG A 444 18.75 -25.82 -20.78
N PHE A 445 17.68 -25.88 -19.99
CA PHE A 445 16.90 -24.69 -19.66
C PHE A 445 17.49 -23.87 -18.52
N THR A 446 18.26 -24.47 -17.60
CA THR A 446 19.06 -23.72 -16.61
C THR A 446 20.07 -22.80 -17.31
N ALA A 447 20.11 -21.52 -16.93
CA ALA A 447 21.14 -20.58 -17.37
C ALA A 447 22.44 -20.77 -16.57
N GLN A 448 23.58 -20.40 -17.16
CA GLN A 448 24.86 -20.40 -16.45
C GLN A 448 24.81 -19.40 -15.26
N GLY A 449 25.46 -19.73 -14.15
CA GLY A 449 25.53 -18.86 -12.95
C GLY A 449 24.26 -18.79 -12.09
N LEU A 450 23.13 -19.35 -12.56
CA LEU A 450 21.87 -19.42 -11.80
C LEU A 450 21.59 -20.83 -11.27
N PRO A 451 20.73 -20.98 -10.23
CA PRO A 451 20.31 -22.28 -9.71
C PRO A 451 19.62 -23.15 -10.76
N ASP A 452 19.78 -24.48 -10.68
CA ASP A 452 19.05 -25.43 -11.54
C ASP A 452 17.53 -25.31 -11.34
N LEU A 453 16.81 -25.22 -12.47
CA LEU A 453 15.37 -24.96 -12.48
C LEU A 453 14.55 -26.22 -12.17
N ASN A 454 13.48 -26.06 -11.38
CA ASN A 454 12.51 -27.14 -11.17
C ASN A 454 11.57 -27.34 -12.37
N HIS A 455 10.79 -28.43 -12.35
CA HIS A 455 9.88 -28.81 -13.44
C HIS A 455 8.92 -27.68 -13.88
N SER A 456 8.37 -26.90 -12.93
CA SER A 456 7.41 -25.81 -13.22
C SER A 456 8.11 -24.59 -13.85
N GLN A 457 9.34 -24.31 -13.41
CA GLN A 457 10.19 -23.24 -13.95
C GLN A 457 10.70 -23.61 -15.36
N VAL A 458 11.16 -24.86 -15.56
CA VAL A 458 11.55 -25.38 -16.89
C VAL A 458 10.37 -25.33 -17.87
N TYR A 459 9.18 -25.74 -17.42
CA TYR A 459 7.95 -25.63 -18.22
C TYR A 459 7.61 -24.18 -18.58
N ALA A 460 7.78 -23.24 -17.64
CA ALA A 460 7.60 -21.81 -17.89
C ALA A 460 8.57 -21.30 -18.95
N VAL A 461 9.88 -21.49 -18.77
CA VAL A 461 10.90 -21.05 -19.74
C VAL A 461 10.63 -21.63 -21.13
N LYS A 462 10.35 -22.94 -21.23
CA LYS A 462 10.03 -23.61 -22.50
C LYS A 462 8.81 -22.99 -23.19
N THR A 463 7.71 -22.85 -22.46
CA THR A 463 6.43 -22.37 -23.02
C THR A 463 6.52 -20.91 -23.44
N VAL A 464 7.20 -20.08 -22.64
CA VAL A 464 7.39 -18.64 -22.89
C VAL A 464 8.22 -18.39 -24.16
N LEU A 465 9.33 -19.12 -24.35
CA LEU A 465 10.18 -18.99 -25.54
C LEU A 465 9.42 -19.28 -26.85
N GLN A 466 8.33 -20.06 -26.79
CA GLN A 466 7.53 -20.48 -27.94
C GLN A 466 6.25 -19.64 -28.17
N ARG A 467 6.00 -18.56 -27.40
CA ARG A 467 4.77 -17.75 -27.48
C ARG A 467 5.07 -16.24 -27.63
N PRO A 468 4.27 -15.47 -28.40
CA PRO A 468 4.45 -14.02 -28.53
C PRO A 468 3.90 -13.22 -27.33
N LEU A 469 2.99 -13.81 -26.55
CA LEU A 469 2.50 -13.26 -25.29
C LEU A 469 2.50 -14.38 -24.24
N SER A 470 2.96 -14.10 -23.02
CA SER A 470 2.87 -15.04 -21.90
C SER A 470 2.75 -14.34 -20.57
N LEU A 471 1.91 -14.90 -19.69
CA LEU A 471 1.78 -14.50 -18.29
C LEU A 471 2.42 -15.58 -17.41
N ILE A 472 3.29 -15.20 -16.48
CA ILE A 472 3.80 -16.09 -15.42
C ILE A 472 3.23 -15.62 -14.09
N GLN A 473 2.45 -16.47 -13.41
CA GLN A 473 2.09 -16.24 -12.01
C GLN A 473 3.15 -16.89 -11.12
N GLY A 474 3.79 -16.10 -10.26
CA GLY A 474 4.74 -16.62 -9.29
C GLY A 474 4.39 -16.24 -7.86
N PRO A 475 3.78 -17.18 -7.10
CA PRO A 475 3.59 -17.04 -5.66
C PRO A 475 4.89 -16.74 -4.89
N PRO A 476 4.83 -16.21 -3.66
CA PRO A 476 5.99 -15.90 -2.85
C PRO A 476 7.00 -17.05 -2.73
N GLY A 477 8.29 -16.75 -2.93
CA GLY A 477 9.37 -17.73 -2.82
C GLY A 477 9.51 -18.72 -3.98
N THR A 478 8.69 -18.65 -5.04
CA THR A 478 8.72 -19.63 -6.16
C THR A 478 9.81 -19.41 -7.21
N GLY A 479 10.70 -18.43 -7.01
CA GLY A 479 11.82 -18.15 -7.92
C GLY A 479 11.43 -17.40 -9.19
N LYS A 480 10.45 -16.46 -9.13
CA LYS A 480 10.10 -15.54 -10.23
C LYS A 480 11.35 -14.97 -10.91
N THR A 481 12.13 -14.18 -10.17
CA THR A 481 13.30 -13.45 -10.68
C THR A 481 14.36 -14.36 -11.31
N VAL A 482 14.55 -15.59 -10.79
CA VAL A 482 15.45 -16.61 -11.36
C VAL A 482 14.90 -17.14 -12.68
N THR A 483 13.59 -17.37 -12.75
CA THR A 483 12.89 -17.77 -13.98
C THR A 483 12.92 -16.65 -15.02
N SER A 484 12.64 -15.41 -14.62
CA SER A 484 12.72 -14.19 -15.45
C SER A 484 14.12 -14.00 -16.02
N ALA A 485 15.17 -14.04 -15.19
CA ALA A 485 16.55 -13.93 -15.64
C ALA A 485 16.94 -15.07 -16.59
N THR A 486 16.46 -16.30 -16.36
CA THR A 486 16.69 -17.43 -17.26
C THR A 486 15.94 -17.30 -18.59
N VAL A 487 14.72 -16.75 -18.61
CA VAL A 487 14.00 -16.39 -19.85
C VAL A 487 14.79 -15.35 -20.63
N VAL A 488 15.23 -14.27 -19.97
CA VAL A 488 16.06 -13.21 -20.58
C VAL A 488 17.35 -13.77 -21.16
N TYR A 489 18.03 -14.67 -20.44
CA TYR A 489 19.25 -15.33 -20.91
C TYR A 489 19.07 -16.05 -22.25
N HIS A 490 18.01 -16.87 -22.37
CA HIS A 490 17.74 -17.59 -23.62
C HIS A 490 17.16 -16.70 -24.73
N LEU A 491 16.54 -15.57 -24.41
CA LEU A 491 16.08 -14.57 -25.40
C LEU A 491 17.26 -13.78 -25.98
N ALA A 492 18.16 -13.28 -25.14
CA ALA A 492 19.34 -12.53 -25.56
C ALA A 492 20.25 -13.38 -26.46
N ARG A 493 20.45 -14.66 -26.09
CA ARG A 493 21.24 -15.63 -26.87
C ARG A 493 20.64 -16.01 -28.23
N GLN A 494 19.46 -15.51 -28.61
CA GLN A 494 18.95 -15.60 -29.99
C GLN A 494 19.53 -14.52 -30.92
N GLY A 495 20.24 -13.52 -30.40
CA GLY A 495 20.94 -12.50 -31.21
C GLY A 495 20.03 -11.47 -31.90
N ASN A 496 18.77 -11.32 -31.45
CA ASN A 496 17.78 -10.42 -32.05
C ASN A 496 17.92 -8.94 -31.60
N GLY A 497 19.13 -8.50 -31.21
CA GLY A 497 19.36 -7.24 -30.50
C GLY A 497 19.08 -7.34 -28.99
N PRO A 498 19.21 -6.22 -28.25
CA PRO A 498 19.05 -6.20 -26.79
C PRO A 498 17.65 -6.60 -26.34
N VAL A 499 17.56 -7.35 -25.23
CA VAL A 499 16.30 -7.62 -24.52
C VAL A 499 15.99 -6.47 -23.57
N LEU A 500 14.74 -5.97 -23.60
CA LEU A 500 14.27 -4.98 -22.63
C LEU A 500 13.70 -5.67 -21.40
N VAL A 501 14.13 -5.25 -20.22
CA VAL A 501 13.72 -5.80 -18.93
C VAL A 501 13.23 -4.68 -18.03
N CYS A 502 11.98 -4.77 -17.59
CA CYS A 502 11.29 -3.75 -16.82
C CYS A 502 10.69 -4.28 -15.52
N ALA A 503 10.48 -3.39 -14.57
CA ALA A 503 9.58 -3.54 -13.42
C ALA A 503 9.12 -2.14 -12.95
N PRO A 504 8.00 -1.97 -12.24
CA PRO A 504 7.56 -0.65 -11.79
C PRO A 504 8.52 -0.06 -10.73
N SER A 505 8.93 -0.84 -9.74
CA SER A 505 9.82 -0.38 -8.66
C SER A 505 11.29 -0.60 -8.97
N ASN A 506 12.14 0.38 -8.61
CA ASN A 506 13.59 0.28 -8.83
C ASN A 506 14.21 -0.96 -8.18
N ILE A 507 13.78 -1.32 -6.95
CA ILE A 507 14.28 -2.50 -6.23
C ILE A 507 14.06 -3.79 -7.03
N ALA A 508 12.90 -3.95 -7.67
CA ALA A 508 12.62 -5.12 -8.51
C ALA A 508 13.49 -5.15 -9.79
N VAL A 509 13.73 -3.98 -10.40
CA VAL A 509 14.68 -3.86 -11.52
C VAL A 509 16.09 -4.23 -11.07
N ASP A 510 16.53 -3.74 -9.90
CA ASP A 510 17.90 -3.93 -9.40
C ASP A 510 18.15 -5.41 -9.03
N GLN A 511 17.19 -6.07 -8.36
CA GLN A 511 17.22 -7.53 -8.09
C GLN A 511 17.29 -8.36 -9.38
N LEU A 512 16.53 -7.98 -10.41
CA LEU A 512 16.52 -8.70 -11.68
C LEU A 512 17.79 -8.43 -12.51
N THR A 513 18.32 -7.20 -12.44
CA THR A 513 19.62 -6.81 -13.03
C THR A 513 20.74 -7.69 -12.46
N GLU A 514 20.82 -7.81 -11.12
CA GLU A 514 21.81 -8.65 -10.42
C GLU A 514 21.76 -10.12 -10.86
N LYS A 515 20.55 -10.66 -11.04
CA LYS A 515 20.34 -12.07 -11.46
C LYS A 515 20.63 -12.30 -12.94
N ILE A 516 20.56 -11.28 -13.79
CA ILE A 516 20.92 -11.37 -15.20
C ILE A 516 22.44 -11.22 -15.37
N ASP A 517 23.08 -10.30 -14.64
CA ASP A 517 24.54 -10.12 -14.62
C ASP A 517 25.28 -11.40 -14.21
N GLN A 518 24.75 -12.12 -13.22
CA GLN A 518 25.23 -13.45 -12.79
C GLN A 518 25.25 -14.51 -13.91
N THR A 519 24.58 -14.29 -15.04
CA THR A 519 24.64 -15.18 -16.21
C THR A 519 25.81 -14.92 -17.17
N GLY A 520 26.57 -13.83 -16.95
CA GLY A 520 27.69 -13.43 -17.80
C GLY A 520 27.27 -12.71 -19.10
N LEU A 521 26.03 -12.23 -19.17
CA LEU A 521 25.57 -11.32 -20.24
C LEU A 521 26.00 -9.88 -19.98
N LYS A 522 26.13 -9.08 -21.03
CA LYS A 522 26.27 -7.63 -20.90
C LYS A 522 24.93 -7.03 -20.47
N VAL A 523 24.92 -6.36 -19.32
CA VAL A 523 23.74 -5.71 -18.76
C VAL A 523 23.99 -4.21 -18.61
N VAL A 524 23.01 -3.41 -19.02
CA VAL A 524 23.00 -1.95 -18.81
C VAL A 524 21.80 -1.58 -17.95
N ARG A 525 22.05 -1.05 -16.75
CA ARG A 525 21.03 -0.48 -15.88
C ARG A 525 20.79 0.98 -16.25
N LEU A 526 19.64 1.28 -16.85
CA LEU A 526 19.24 2.65 -17.17
C LEU A 526 18.47 3.25 -15.99
N CYS A 527 19.04 4.30 -15.39
CA CYS A 527 18.42 5.08 -14.33
C CYS A 527 17.93 6.45 -14.86
N ALA A 528 16.91 7.00 -14.19
CA ALA A 528 16.52 8.40 -14.37
C ALA A 528 17.64 9.33 -13.86
N LYS A 529 17.79 10.52 -14.46
CA LYS A 529 18.91 11.42 -14.17
C LYS A 529 19.01 11.88 -12.71
N SER A 530 17.87 12.06 -12.03
CA SER A 530 17.86 12.39 -10.59
C SER A 530 18.22 11.21 -9.68
N ARG A 531 18.46 10.02 -10.24
CA ARG A 531 18.98 8.84 -9.55
C ARG A 531 20.44 8.50 -9.91
N GLU A 532 21.14 9.34 -10.69
CA GLU A 532 22.58 9.16 -11.02
C GLU A 532 23.53 9.44 -9.82
N ALA A 533 22.99 9.84 -8.66
CA ALA A 533 23.72 10.03 -7.39
C ALA A 533 23.32 9.04 -6.28
N ILE A 534 22.46 8.05 -6.57
CA ILE A 534 21.98 7.07 -5.59
C ILE A 534 22.74 5.76 -5.80
N ASP A 535 23.33 5.24 -4.73
CA ASP A 535 24.02 3.95 -4.77
C ASP A 535 23.05 2.76 -4.60
N SER A 536 23.46 1.60 -5.09
CA SER A 536 22.68 0.37 -5.24
C SER A 536 23.61 -0.82 -5.48
N PRO A 537 23.18 -2.07 -5.21
CA PRO A 537 23.99 -3.26 -5.49
C PRO A 537 24.42 -3.44 -6.96
N VAL A 538 23.80 -2.70 -7.89
CA VAL A 538 24.04 -2.76 -9.34
C VAL A 538 24.54 -1.43 -9.93
N SER A 539 25.03 -0.49 -9.11
CA SER A 539 25.52 0.82 -9.58
C SER A 539 26.64 0.73 -10.61
N PHE A 540 27.47 -0.31 -10.55
CA PHE A 540 28.54 -0.57 -11.51
C PHE A 540 28.01 -0.91 -12.92
N LEU A 541 26.78 -1.42 -13.01
CA LEU A 541 26.08 -1.69 -14.27
C LEU A 541 25.29 -0.47 -14.78
N ALA A 542 25.25 0.63 -14.02
CA ALA A 542 24.49 1.80 -14.41
C ALA A 542 25.15 2.54 -15.58
N LEU A 543 24.35 2.88 -16.60
CA LEU A 543 24.85 3.48 -17.86
C LEU A 543 25.79 4.68 -17.63
N HIS A 544 25.46 5.54 -16.65
CA HIS A 544 26.25 6.73 -16.34
C HIS A 544 27.64 6.41 -15.75
N ASN A 545 27.79 5.27 -15.06
CA ASN A 545 29.07 4.80 -14.52
C ASN A 545 29.86 4.00 -15.56
N GLN A 546 29.19 3.19 -16.39
CA GLN A 546 29.85 2.55 -17.54
C GLN A 546 30.46 3.58 -18.50
N ILE A 547 29.78 4.72 -18.74
CA ILE A 547 30.32 5.84 -19.54
C ILE A 547 31.52 6.52 -18.87
N ARG A 548 31.51 6.66 -17.53
CA ARG A 548 32.66 7.22 -16.79
C ARG A 548 33.90 6.35 -16.91
N ASN A 549 33.71 5.03 -16.92
CA ASN A 549 34.77 4.03 -17.03
C ASN A 549 35.11 3.66 -18.49
N MET A 550 34.76 4.50 -19.47
CA MET A 550 34.88 4.20 -20.91
C MET A 550 36.17 4.77 -21.52
N ASP A 551 37.26 4.00 -21.47
CA ASP A 551 38.59 4.41 -21.94
C ASP A 551 38.69 4.69 -23.46
N SER A 552 37.70 4.27 -24.26
CA SER A 552 37.65 4.58 -25.69
C SER A 552 37.33 6.06 -25.99
N MET A 553 36.91 6.85 -24.99
CA MET A 553 36.56 8.28 -25.18
C MET A 553 37.31 9.21 -24.20
N PRO A 554 38.64 9.38 -24.31
CA PRO A 554 39.44 10.19 -23.39
C PRO A 554 39.09 11.69 -23.41
N GLU A 555 38.48 12.20 -24.48
CA GLU A 555 37.94 13.58 -24.51
C GLU A 555 36.72 13.72 -23.60
N LEU A 556 35.85 12.71 -23.54
CA LEU A 556 34.70 12.68 -22.64
C LEU A 556 35.14 12.54 -21.17
N GLN A 557 36.17 11.72 -20.89
CA GLN A 557 36.77 11.62 -19.56
C GLN A 557 37.32 12.98 -19.09
N LYS A 558 38.07 13.71 -19.92
CA LYS A 558 38.59 15.05 -19.58
C LYS A 558 37.48 16.07 -19.30
N LEU A 559 36.44 16.10 -20.13
CA LEU A 559 35.29 16.99 -19.92
C LEU A 559 34.45 16.60 -18.70
N GLN A 560 34.36 15.32 -18.38
CA GLN A 560 33.71 14.82 -17.16
C GLN A 560 34.52 15.18 -15.91
N GLN A 561 35.85 15.01 -15.92
CA GLN A 561 36.73 15.40 -14.82
C GLN A 561 36.64 16.91 -14.57
N LEU A 562 36.80 17.74 -15.62
CA LEU A 562 36.69 19.19 -15.51
C LEU A 562 35.34 19.58 -14.87
N LYS A 563 34.24 18.95 -15.30
CA LYS A 563 32.91 19.18 -14.76
C LYS A 563 32.74 18.74 -13.30
N ASP A 564 33.36 17.64 -12.89
CA ASP A 564 33.33 17.17 -11.50
C ASP A 564 34.27 18.02 -10.59
N GLU A 565 35.24 18.75 -11.18
CA GLU A 565 36.12 19.71 -10.48
C GLU A 565 35.52 21.12 -10.37
N THR A 566 34.88 21.64 -11.42
CA THR A 566 34.32 23.01 -11.49
C THR A 566 32.81 23.08 -11.22
N GLY A 567 32.10 21.95 -11.21
CA GLY A 567 30.63 21.85 -11.15
C GLY A 567 29.93 22.16 -12.48
N GLU A 568 30.38 23.21 -13.18
CA GLU A 568 29.82 23.66 -14.46
C GLU A 568 30.89 23.78 -15.56
N LEU A 569 30.48 23.54 -16.80
CA LEU A 569 31.32 23.64 -18.01
C LEU A 569 30.97 24.91 -18.81
N SER A 570 31.91 25.39 -19.64
CA SER A 570 31.61 26.47 -20.60
C SER A 570 30.49 26.06 -21.56
N SER A 571 29.82 27.02 -22.21
CA SER A 571 28.73 26.72 -23.16
C SER A 571 29.19 25.91 -24.37
N ALA A 572 30.46 26.03 -24.77
CA ALA A 572 31.07 25.21 -25.81
C ALA A 572 31.39 23.79 -25.30
N ASP A 573 31.99 23.69 -24.12
CA ASP A 573 32.37 22.42 -23.49
C ASP A 573 31.17 21.58 -23.09
N GLU A 574 30.12 22.17 -22.51
CA GLU A 574 28.87 21.50 -22.20
C GLU A 574 28.15 21.01 -23.48
N LYS A 575 28.25 21.74 -24.59
CA LYS A 575 27.75 21.30 -25.90
C LYS A 575 28.55 20.12 -26.46
N ARG A 576 29.88 20.14 -26.32
CA ARG A 576 30.78 19.04 -26.74
C ARG A 576 30.60 17.80 -25.87
N TYR A 577 30.61 17.96 -24.55
CA TYR A 577 30.30 16.94 -23.55
C TYR A 577 28.95 16.26 -23.81
N ARG A 578 27.88 17.03 -24.06
CA ARG A 578 26.56 16.47 -24.40
C ARG A 578 26.57 15.71 -25.73
N ALA A 579 27.38 16.10 -26.71
CA ALA A 579 27.51 15.37 -27.96
C ALA A 579 28.25 14.03 -27.75
N LEU A 580 29.40 14.05 -27.07
CA LEU A 580 30.20 12.86 -26.77
C LEU A 580 29.44 11.88 -25.86
N LYS A 581 28.82 12.36 -24.76
CA LYS A 581 28.01 11.52 -23.87
C LYS A 581 26.86 10.83 -24.61
N ARG A 582 26.19 11.51 -25.56
CA ARG A 582 25.17 10.88 -26.43
C ARG A 582 25.72 9.81 -27.38
N THR A 583 26.97 9.91 -27.78
CA THR A 583 27.64 8.88 -28.60
C THR A 583 27.95 7.66 -27.73
N ALA A 584 28.58 7.85 -26.56
CA ALA A 584 28.84 6.78 -25.58
C ALA A 584 27.55 6.09 -25.09
N GLU A 585 26.52 6.88 -24.75
CA GLU A 585 25.17 6.37 -24.39
C GLU A 585 24.64 5.43 -25.49
N ARG A 586 24.75 5.82 -26.77
CA ARG A 586 24.28 5.01 -27.90
C ARG A 586 25.14 3.76 -28.11
N GLU A 587 26.46 3.89 -28.08
CA GLU A 587 27.38 2.78 -28.30
C GLU A 587 27.16 1.66 -27.28
N ILE A 588 27.05 2.00 -25.99
CA ILE A 588 26.76 1.04 -24.92
C ILE A 588 25.37 0.44 -25.06
N LEU A 589 24.33 1.26 -25.31
CA LEU A 589 22.94 0.78 -25.43
C LEU A 589 22.67 -0.08 -26.69
N MET A 590 23.50 0.03 -27.74
CA MET A 590 23.38 -0.82 -28.94
C MET A 590 24.24 -2.10 -28.88
N ASN A 591 25.29 -2.12 -28.05
CA ASN A 591 26.25 -3.24 -27.94
C ASN A 591 26.04 -4.13 -26.69
N THR A 592 24.96 -3.90 -25.93
CA THR A 592 24.56 -4.68 -24.76
C THR A 592 23.61 -5.82 -25.13
N ASP A 593 23.61 -6.90 -24.34
CA ASP A 593 22.69 -8.03 -24.50
C ASP A 593 21.33 -7.73 -23.85
N VAL A 594 21.34 -6.95 -22.76
CA VAL A 594 20.15 -6.62 -21.96
C VAL A 594 20.18 -5.15 -21.51
N ILE A 595 19.00 -4.51 -21.50
CA ILE A 595 18.75 -3.20 -20.87
C ILE A 595 17.72 -3.38 -19.76
N CYS A 596 18.09 -3.02 -18.52
CA CYS A 596 17.24 -3.04 -17.35
C CYS A 596 16.83 -1.62 -16.95
N CYS A 597 15.54 -1.31 -16.88
CA CYS A 597 15.01 -0.01 -16.47
C CYS A 597 13.66 -0.15 -15.74
N THR A 598 13.11 0.93 -15.18
CA THR A 598 11.71 0.87 -14.69
C THR A 598 10.71 0.97 -15.85
N CYS A 599 9.45 0.57 -15.67
CA CYS A 599 8.41 0.68 -16.70
C CYS A 599 8.31 2.13 -17.25
N VAL A 600 8.10 3.11 -16.36
CA VAL A 600 8.20 4.54 -16.71
C VAL A 600 9.57 4.90 -17.29
N GLY A 601 10.64 4.28 -16.79
CA GLY A 601 12.02 4.44 -17.26
C GLY A 601 12.26 4.07 -18.73
N ALA A 602 11.46 3.16 -19.30
CA ALA A 602 11.56 2.76 -20.70
C ALA A 602 11.28 3.93 -21.67
N GLY A 603 10.38 4.84 -21.30
CA GLY A 603 10.09 6.07 -22.06
C GLY A 603 11.18 7.16 -21.95
N ASP A 604 12.44 6.80 -21.69
CA ASP A 604 13.55 7.74 -21.67
C ASP A 604 13.99 8.12 -23.10
N PRO A 605 14.25 9.40 -23.40
CA PRO A 605 14.72 9.83 -24.73
C PRO A 605 15.99 9.13 -25.25
N ARG A 606 16.77 8.49 -24.37
CA ARG A 606 17.92 7.64 -24.76
C ARG A 606 17.50 6.31 -25.40
N LEU A 607 16.31 5.80 -25.08
CA LEU A 607 15.75 4.56 -25.63
C LEU A 607 14.78 4.78 -26.79
N ALA A 608 14.20 5.99 -26.94
CA ALA A 608 13.13 6.30 -27.89
C ALA A 608 13.45 6.16 -29.40
N LYS A 609 14.64 5.68 -29.77
CA LYS A 609 15.03 5.30 -31.15
C LYS A 609 15.52 3.86 -31.29
N LEU A 610 15.42 3.08 -30.22
CA LEU A 610 15.67 1.65 -30.20
C LEU A 610 14.34 0.89 -30.35
N GLN A 611 14.43 -0.39 -30.68
CA GLN A 611 13.29 -1.27 -30.88
C GLN A 611 13.57 -2.61 -30.19
N PHE A 612 12.65 -3.05 -29.34
CA PHE A 612 12.82 -4.17 -28.44
C PHE A 612 11.85 -5.28 -28.82
N ARG A 613 12.33 -6.19 -29.68
CA ARG A 613 11.55 -7.36 -30.12
C ARG A 613 11.02 -8.15 -28.92
N SER A 614 11.86 -8.36 -27.91
CA SER A 614 11.60 -9.18 -26.74
C SER A 614 11.61 -8.31 -25.49
N ILE A 615 10.51 -8.33 -24.73
CA ILE A 615 10.30 -7.50 -23.54
C ILE A 615 9.80 -8.37 -22.40
N LEU A 616 10.45 -8.30 -21.24
CA LEU A 616 9.98 -8.90 -20.00
C LEU A 616 9.68 -7.82 -18.97
N ILE A 617 8.49 -7.90 -18.35
CA ILE A 617 8.08 -7.01 -17.25
C ILE A 617 7.85 -7.88 -16.01
N ASP A 618 8.69 -7.74 -14.97
CA ASP A 618 8.53 -8.43 -13.68
C ASP A 618 7.83 -7.53 -12.65
N GLU A 619 7.20 -8.17 -11.65
CA GLU A 619 6.21 -7.57 -10.75
C GLU A 619 5.15 -6.72 -11.49
N SER A 620 4.75 -7.12 -12.70
CA SER A 620 3.85 -6.34 -13.58
C SER A 620 2.45 -6.13 -13.01
N THR A 621 2.08 -6.84 -11.95
CA THR A 621 0.83 -6.63 -11.19
C THR A 621 0.87 -5.40 -10.29
N GLN A 622 2.07 -4.89 -9.92
CA GLN A 622 2.21 -3.61 -9.19
C GLN A 622 2.06 -2.38 -10.10
N ALA A 623 2.12 -2.54 -11.42
CA ALA A 623 2.10 -1.44 -12.39
C ALA A 623 0.68 -1.18 -12.90
N THR A 624 0.30 0.09 -13.05
CA THR A 624 -0.95 0.41 -13.77
C THR A 624 -0.85 -0.05 -15.23
N GLU A 625 -1.99 -0.30 -15.88
CA GLU A 625 -1.97 -0.72 -17.29
C GLU A 625 -1.30 0.32 -18.22
N PRO A 626 -1.56 1.64 -18.12
CA PRO A 626 -0.82 2.64 -18.88
C PRO A 626 0.69 2.69 -18.56
N GLU A 627 1.11 2.37 -17.33
CA GLU A 627 2.52 2.23 -16.98
C GLU A 627 3.17 0.99 -17.65
N CYS A 628 2.45 -0.14 -17.69
CA CYS A 628 2.89 -1.33 -18.42
C CYS A 628 3.06 -1.05 -19.92
N MET A 629 2.25 -0.16 -20.50
CA MET A 629 2.33 0.15 -21.93
C MET A 629 3.59 0.95 -22.33
N VAL A 630 4.20 1.70 -21.41
CA VAL A 630 5.40 2.52 -21.70
C VAL A 630 6.56 1.72 -22.34
N PRO A 631 6.97 0.54 -21.83
CA PRO A 631 7.91 -0.32 -22.54
C PRO A 631 7.30 -1.09 -23.73
N VAL A 632 6.02 -1.50 -23.66
CA VAL A 632 5.39 -2.37 -24.66
C VAL A 632 5.36 -1.74 -26.06
N VAL A 633 5.12 -0.43 -26.14
CA VAL A 633 5.07 0.31 -27.42
C VAL A 633 6.43 0.52 -28.09
N LEU A 634 7.52 -0.05 -27.56
CA LEU A 634 8.86 0.06 -28.13
C LEU A 634 9.18 -1.08 -29.12
N GLY A 635 8.17 -1.58 -29.85
CA GLY A 635 8.33 -2.58 -30.91
C GLY A 635 8.09 -4.03 -30.50
N ALA A 636 7.27 -4.28 -29.46
CA ALA A 636 7.11 -5.61 -28.87
C ALA A 636 6.58 -6.67 -29.86
N LYS A 637 7.32 -7.78 -29.99
CA LYS A 637 6.91 -8.98 -30.77
C LYS A 637 6.95 -10.27 -29.95
N GLN A 638 7.53 -10.23 -28.76
CA GLN A 638 7.46 -11.25 -27.72
C GLN A 638 7.42 -10.58 -26.35
N LEU A 639 6.26 -10.60 -25.69
CA LEU A 639 5.99 -9.94 -24.41
C LEU A 639 5.77 -10.97 -23.30
N ILE A 640 6.51 -10.83 -22.21
CA ILE A 640 6.43 -11.68 -21.02
C ILE A 640 6.04 -10.79 -19.84
N LEU A 641 4.87 -11.03 -19.25
CA LEU A 641 4.44 -10.36 -18.03
C LEU A 641 4.57 -11.36 -16.86
N VAL A 642 5.31 -10.98 -15.83
CA VAL A 642 5.59 -11.80 -14.64
C VAL A 642 5.08 -11.05 -13.42
N GLY A 643 4.25 -11.72 -12.61
CA GLY A 643 3.56 -11.04 -11.51
C GLY A 643 2.84 -12.01 -10.58
N ASP A 644 2.00 -11.46 -9.71
CA ASP A 644 1.09 -12.24 -8.87
C ASP A 644 -0.06 -11.36 -8.35
N HIS A 645 -1.27 -11.59 -8.87
CA HIS A 645 -2.48 -10.83 -8.48
C HIS A 645 -2.95 -11.15 -7.04
N CYS A 646 -2.38 -12.18 -6.42
CA CYS A 646 -2.56 -12.48 -4.99
C CYS A 646 -1.61 -11.65 -4.08
N GLN A 647 -0.71 -10.84 -4.65
CA GLN A 647 0.12 -9.83 -3.98
C GLN A 647 -0.31 -8.42 -4.43
N LEU A 648 0.37 -7.35 -3.99
CA LEU A 648 -0.16 -5.98 -4.16
C LEU A 648 -0.34 -5.59 -5.64
N GLY A 649 -1.48 -4.96 -5.90
CA GLY A 649 -1.76 -4.24 -7.14
C GLY A 649 -1.21 -2.81 -7.15
N PRO A 650 -1.56 -2.00 -8.16
CA PRO A 650 -1.06 -0.63 -8.32
C PRO A 650 -1.57 0.32 -7.22
N VAL A 651 -0.75 1.33 -6.91
CA VAL A 651 -1.14 2.44 -6.03
C VAL A 651 -1.73 3.56 -6.89
N VAL A 652 -3.02 3.83 -6.70
CA VAL A 652 -3.76 4.92 -7.36
C VAL A 652 -4.37 5.78 -6.25
N MET A 653 -3.99 7.06 -6.21
CA MET A 653 -4.36 8.01 -5.16
C MET A 653 -5.78 8.57 -5.39
N CYS A 654 -6.12 8.89 -6.63
CA CYS A 654 -7.43 9.41 -6.99
C CYS A 654 -8.49 8.31 -6.96
N LYS A 655 -9.36 8.36 -5.95
CA LYS A 655 -10.44 7.38 -5.75
C LYS A 655 -11.44 7.32 -6.91
N LYS A 656 -11.60 8.39 -7.70
CA LYS A 656 -12.38 8.38 -8.95
C LYS A 656 -11.70 7.48 -10.01
N ALA A 657 -10.42 7.70 -10.30
CA ALA A 657 -9.67 6.90 -11.27
C ALA A 657 -9.50 5.43 -10.83
N ALA A 658 -9.27 5.18 -9.53
CA ALA A 658 -9.18 3.84 -8.98
C ALA A 658 -10.49 3.04 -9.17
N LYS A 659 -11.65 3.64 -8.87
CA LYS A 659 -12.98 3.03 -9.11
C LYS A 659 -13.23 2.74 -10.59
N ALA A 660 -12.90 3.69 -11.47
CA ALA A 660 -13.13 3.56 -12.91
C ALA A 660 -12.32 2.40 -13.52
N GLY A 661 -11.20 2.01 -12.90
CA GLY A 661 -10.47 0.79 -13.22
C GLY A 661 -8.95 0.96 -13.34
N LEU A 662 -8.40 2.17 -13.13
CA LEU A 662 -6.95 2.41 -13.22
C LEU A 662 -6.13 1.58 -12.21
N SER A 663 -6.77 1.07 -11.15
CA SER A 663 -6.16 0.16 -10.17
C SER A 663 -6.16 -1.33 -10.62
N GLN A 664 -6.62 -1.66 -11.82
CA GLN A 664 -6.41 -2.96 -12.44
C GLN A 664 -5.10 -2.94 -13.23
N SER A 665 -4.24 -3.94 -13.03
CA SER A 665 -3.03 -4.12 -13.84
C SER A 665 -3.34 -4.81 -15.16
N LEU A 666 -2.50 -4.58 -16.18
CA LEU A 666 -2.59 -5.25 -17.48
C LEU A 666 -2.58 -6.79 -17.33
N PHE A 667 -1.81 -7.31 -16.37
CA PHE A 667 -1.77 -8.74 -16.06
C PHE A 667 -3.14 -9.24 -15.59
N GLU A 668 -3.79 -8.54 -14.66
CA GLU A 668 -5.12 -8.91 -14.15
C GLU A 668 -6.19 -8.85 -15.25
N ARG A 669 -6.19 -7.80 -16.10
CA ARG A 669 -7.16 -7.70 -17.20
C ARG A 669 -7.01 -8.84 -18.21
N LEU A 670 -5.77 -9.19 -18.58
CA LEU A 670 -5.49 -10.33 -19.47
C LEU A 670 -5.87 -11.69 -18.86
N VAL A 671 -5.76 -11.86 -17.53
CA VAL A 671 -6.28 -13.05 -16.84
C VAL A 671 -7.81 -13.12 -16.89
N VAL A 672 -8.51 -12.00 -16.67
CA VAL A 672 -9.98 -11.95 -16.76
C VAL A 672 -10.48 -12.17 -18.20
N LEU A 673 -9.70 -11.78 -19.21
CA LEU A 673 -9.91 -12.14 -20.63
C LEU A 673 -9.65 -13.64 -20.94
N GLY A 674 -9.24 -14.44 -19.95
CA GLY A 674 -9.06 -15.89 -20.09
C GLY A 674 -7.64 -16.35 -20.43
N ILE A 675 -6.64 -15.46 -20.51
CA ILE A 675 -5.25 -15.85 -20.70
C ILE A 675 -4.72 -16.49 -19.41
N ARG A 676 -4.68 -17.83 -19.39
CA ARG A 676 -4.24 -18.61 -18.22
C ARG A 676 -2.74 -18.41 -17.94
N PRO A 677 -2.34 -17.89 -16.77
CA PRO A 677 -0.92 -17.79 -16.42
C PRO A 677 -0.26 -19.15 -16.22
N ILE A 678 1.04 -19.20 -16.50
CA ILE A 678 1.89 -20.31 -16.10
C ILE A 678 2.22 -20.13 -14.62
N ARG A 679 1.62 -20.93 -13.74
CA ARG A 679 1.84 -20.86 -12.28
C ARG A 679 3.12 -21.61 -11.89
N LEU A 680 4.08 -20.93 -11.27
CA LEU A 680 5.23 -21.56 -10.61
C LEU A 680 4.76 -22.22 -9.31
N GLN A 681 5.12 -23.50 -9.08
CA GLN A 681 4.42 -24.32 -8.08
C GLN A 681 5.19 -24.58 -6.78
N VAL A 682 6.51 -24.42 -6.76
CA VAL A 682 7.37 -24.85 -5.64
C VAL A 682 8.05 -23.64 -5.00
N GLN A 683 7.82 -23.40 -3.70
CA GLN A 683 8.40 -22.29 -2.94
C GLN A 683 9.67 -22.71 -2.19
N TYR A 684 10.67 -21.82 -2.15
CA TYR A 684 11.98 -22.05 -1.52
C TYR A 684 12.34 -21.04 -0.43
N ARG A 685 11.41 -20.18 -0.01
CA ARG A 685 11.64 -19.12 0.98
C ARG A 685 11.38 -19.61 2.41
N MET A 686 10.16 -20.05 2.67
CA MET A 686 9.55 -20.16 3.99
C MET A 686 9.70 -21.56 4.61
N HIS A 687 9.75 -21.64 5.93
CA HIS A 687 9.45 -22.89 6.67
C HIS A 687 8.03 -23.39 6.30
N PRO A 688 7.80 -24.71 6.11
CA PRO A 688 6.51 -25.24 5.66
C PRO A 688 5.29 -24.73 6.44
N ALA A 689 5.35 -24.66 7.77
CA ALA A 689 4.27 -24.16 8.62
C ALA A 689 3.83 -22.71 8.29
N LEU A 690 4.77 -21.85 7.84
CA LEU A 690 4.49 -20.46 7.46
C LEU A 690 3.79 -20.39 6.09
N SER A 691 4.12 -21.33 5.19
CA SER A 691 3.58 -21.38 3.83
C SER A 691 2.14 -21.91 3.76
N ALA A 692 1.70 -22.69 4.75
CA ALA A 692 0.46 -23.45 4.72
C ALA A 692 -0.80 -22.55 4.61
N PHE A 693 -0.95 -21.56 5.50
CA PHE A 693 -2.09 -20.64 5.42
C PHE A 693 -2.11 -19.82 4.13
N PRO A 694 -1.02 -19.16 3.69
CA PRO A 694 -0.98 -18.48 2.40
C PRO A 694 -1.28 -19.40 1.21
N SER A 695 -0.75 -20.63 1.19
CA SER A 695 -1.04 -21.63 0.16
C SER A 695 -2.53 -21.93 0.06
N ASN A 696 -3.15 -22.32 1.18
CA ASN A 696 -4.53 -22.75 1.23
C ASN A 696 -5.52 -21.62 0.90
N ILE A 697 -5.22 -20.39 1.33
CA ILE A 697 -6.16 -19.26 1.23
C ILE A 697 -6.00 -18.42 -0.04
N PHE A 698 -4.77 -18.23 -0.55
CA PHE A 698 -4.51 -17.39 -1.74
C PHE A 698 -4.14 -18.18 -3.00
N TYR A 699 -3.77 -19.46 -2.87
CA TYR A 699 -3.28 -20.28 -3.98
C TYR A 699 -3.92 -21.68 -4.02
N GLU A 700 -5.12 -21.85 -3.44
CA GLU A 700 -5.95 -23.06 -3.56
C GLU A 700 -5.26 -24.34 -3.03
N GLY A 701 -4.30 -24.19 -2.11
CA GLY A 701 -3.46 -25.29 -1.60
C GLY A 701 -2.38 -25.77 -2.59
N SER A 702 -2.26 -25.16 -3.77
CA SER A 702 -1.37 -25.61 -4.86
C SER A 702 0.11 -25.28 -4.69
N LEU A 703 0.50 -24.53 -3.65
CA LEU A 703 1.88 -24.16 -3.40
C LEU A 703 2.63 -25.27 -2.64
N GLN A 704 3.59 -25.90 -3.31
CA GLN A 704 4.42 -26.98 -2.79
C GLN A 704 5.68 -26.42 -2.08
N ASN A 705 6.21 -27.18 -1.13
CA ASN A 705 7.41 -26.82 -0.39
C ASN A 705 8.67 -27.46 -0.98
N GLY A 706 9.56 -26.63 -1.55
CA GLY A 706 10.88 -27.03 -2.04
C GLY A 706 11.99 -26.99 -1.00
N VAL A 707 11.62 -26.73 0.26
CA VAL A 707 12.50 -26.71 1.45
C VAL A 707 11.77 -27.38 2.61
N THR A 708 12.50 -28.14 3.41
CA THR A 708 11.97 -28.87 4.57
C THR A 708 11.88 -27.98 5.81
N ALA A 709 11.31 -28.52 6.89
CA ALA A 709 11.42 -27.91 8.22
C ALA A 709 12.90 -27.78 8.66
N VAL A 710 13.71 -28.81 8.44
CA VAL A 710 15.13 -28.86 8.82
C VAL A 710 15.95 -27.77 8.10
N ASP A 711 15.68 -27.54 6.81
CA ASP A 711 16.30 -26.45 6.03
C ASP A 711 15.94 -25.05 6.55
N ARG A 712 14.94 -24.94 7.43
CA ARG A 712 14.41 -23.70 7.99
C ARG A 712 14.41 -23.70 9.52
N VAL A 713 15.27 -24.51 10.15
CA VAL A 713 15.77 -24.28 11.51
C VAL A 713 17.06 -23.46 11.43
N LYS A 714 17.12 -22.36 12.20
CA LYS A 714 18.29 -21.47 12.24
C LYS A 714 19.36 -22.10 13.15
N LYS A 715 20.58 -22.30 12.63
CA LYS A 715 21.71 -22.83 13.42
C LYS A 715 22.17 -21.80 14.46
N GLY A 716 22.42 -22.24 15.70
CA GLY A 716 22.90 -21.38 16.78
C GLY A 716 21.89 -20.34 17.26
N PHE A 717 20.59 -20.67 17.21
CA PHE A 717 19.50 -19.76 17.56
C PHE A 717 18.60 -20.36 18.65
N ASP A 718 18.75 -19.87 19.88
CA ASP A 718 17.97 -20.34 21.04
C ASP A 718 16.76 -19.43 21.30
N PHE A 719 15.69 -19.65 20.54
CA PHE A 719 14.40 -18.99 20.74
C PHE A 719 13.31 -20.03 20.99
N GLN A 720 12.75 -20.01 22.20
CA GLN A 720 11.62 -20.84 22.59
C GLN A 720 10.33 -20.30 21.95
N TRP A 721 9.87 -21.00 20.91
CA TRP A 721 8.56 -20.85 20.27
C TRP A 721 7.47 -21.56 21.10
N PRO A 722 6.20 -21.12 21.07
CA PRO A 722 5.11 -21.78 21.80
C PRO A 722 4.86 -23.23 21.36
N GLN A 723 5.08 -23.53 20.08
CA GLN A 723 5.15 -24.89 19.52
C GLN A 723 6.53 -25.03 18.86
N PRO A 724 7.45 -25.88 19.35
CA PRO A 724 8.83 -25.92 18.86
C PRO A 724 9.00 -26.26 17.37
N ASP A 725 8.02 -26.95 16.78
CA ASP A 725 7.95 -27.34 15.36
C ASP A 725 7.37 -26.24 14.46
N LYS A 726 6.78 -25.18 15.02
CA LYS A 726 6.08 -24.12 14.29
C LYS A 726 6.68 -22.76 14.67
N PRO A 727 7.59 -22.20 13.85
CA PRO A 727 8.24 -20.92 14.15
C PRO A 727 7.33 -19.72 13.84
N MET A 728 6.11 -19.74 14.39
CA MET A 728 5.15 -18.65 14.28
C MET A 728 4.28 -18.56 15.54
N PHE A 729 3.82 -17.35 15.86
CA PHE A 729 2.72 -17.16 16.81
C PHE A 729 2.01 -15.82 16.63
N PHE A 730 0.75 -15.78 17.06
CA PHE A 730 -0.02 -14.56 17.21
C PHE A 730 -0.03 -14.20 18.69
N TYR A 731 0.58 -13.07 19.03
CA TYR A 731 0.72 -12.53 20.37
C TYR A 731 -0.40 -11.54 20.69
N VAL A 732 -1.39 -12.02 21.44
CA VAL A 732 -2.60 -11.29 21.81
C VAL A 732 -2.24 -10.08 22.67
N THR A 733 -2.37 -8.89 22.09
CA THR A 733 -2.09 -7.62 22.76
C THR A 733 -3.37 -6.79 22.86
N GLN A 734 -3.82 -6.55 24.10
CA GLN A 734 -4.97 -5.70 24.39
C GLN A 734 -4.48 -4.31 24.84
N GLY A 735 -4.10 -3.48 23.87
CA GLY A 735 -3.86 -2.03 24.05
C GLY A 735 -4.80 -1.22 23.17
N GLN A 736 -5.12 0.01 23.56
CA GLN A 736 -5.95 0.92 22.76
C GLN A 736 -5.18 1.49 21.56
N GLU A 737 -5.89 1.79 20.47
CA GLU A 737 -5.33 2.54 19.34
C GLU A 737 -5.40 4.06 19.61
N GLU A 738 -4.35 4.78 19.25
CA GLU A 738 -4.28 6.25 19.35
C GLU A 738 -4.07 6.86 17.97
N ILE A 739 -4.59 8.07 17.75
CA ILE A 739 -4.30 8.87 16.56
C ILE A 739 -2.85 9.40 16.65
N ALA A 740 -2.11 9.35 15.54
CA ALA A 740 -0.74 9.85 15.47
C ALA A 740 -0.67 11.39 15.38
N SER A 741 0.50 11.97 15.62
CA SER A 741 0.76 13.43 15.58
C SER A 741 0.38 14.15 14.28
N SER A 742 0.24 13.36 13.22
CA SER A 742 -0.12 13.73 11.85
C SER A 742 -1.64 13.80 11.61
N GLY A 743 -2.47 13.28 12.52
CA GLY A 743 -3.93 13.31 12.46
C GLY A 743 -4.59 12.15 11.69
N THR A 744 -3.89 11.44 10.78
CA THR A 744 -4.54 10.41 9.93
C THR A 744 -4.01 8.97 10.15
N SER A 745 -2.74 8.78 10.52
CA SER A 745 -2.22 7.49 11.01
C SER A 745 -2.71 7.12 12.41
N TYR A 746 -2.51 5.84 12.73
CA TYR A 746 -2.74 5.25 14.04
C TYR A 746 -1.42 4.69 14.61
N LEU A 747 -1.36 4.54 15.92
CA LEU A 747 -0.29 3.84 16.63
C LEU A 747 -0.87 3.08 17.85
N ASN A 748 -0.08 2.20 18.46
CA ASN A 748 -0.48 1.43 19.63
C ASN A 748 0.74 1.19 20.53
N ARG A 749 0.78 1.83 21.72
CA ARG A 749 1.92 1.75 22.66
C ARG A 749 2.16 0.33 23.16
N THR A 750 1.09 -0.39 23.49
CA THR A 750 1.18 -1.74 24.06
C THR A 750 1.73 -2.72 23.03
N GLU A 751 1.34 -2.58 21.76
CA GLU A 751 1.99 -3.33 20.67
C GLU A 751 3.46 -2.92 20.51
N ALA A 752 3.79 -1.63 20.48
CA ALA A 752 5.17 -1.17 20.28
C ALA A 752 6.13 -1.66 21.38
N ALA A 753 5.71 -1.60 22.64
CA ALA A 753 6.45 -2.12 23.78
C ALA A 753 6.57 -3.65 23.76
N ASN A 754 5.63 -4.36 23.13
CA ASN A 754 5.71 -5.80 22.92
C ASN A 754 6.64 -6.16 21.75
N VAL A 755 6.62 -5.37 20.67
CA VAL A 755 7.49 -5.52 19.49
C VAL A 755 8.97 -5.27 19.86
N GLU A 756 9.30 -4.27 20.70
CA GLU A 756 10.67 -4.12 21.25
C GLU A 756 11.12 -5.38 21.98
N LYS A 757 10.31 -5.90 22.91
CA LYS A 757 10.67 -7.08 23.71
C LYS A 757 10.86 -8.33 22.85
N ILE A 758 10.07 -8.48 21.78
CA ILE A 758 10.24 -9.55 20.79
C ILE A 758 11.57 -9.37 20.03
N THR A 759 11.84 -8.18 19.48
CA THR A 759 13.10 -7.86 18.80
C THR A 759 14.31 -8.12 19.71
N THR A 760 14.26 -7.65 20.95
CA THR A 760 15.28 -7.88 21.98
C THR A 760 15.46 -9.36 22.32
N LYS A 761 14.38 -10.17 22.38
CA LYS A 761 14.46 -11.62 22.60
C LYS A 761 15.07 -12.33 21.37
N LEU A 762 14.74 -11.92 20.14
CA LEU A 762 15.32 -12.46 18.90
C LEU A 762 16.82 -12.15 18.78
N LEU A 763 17.23 -10.91 19.07
CA LEU A 763 18.64 -10.51 19.08
C LEU A 763 19.44 -11.27 20.15
N LYS A 764 18.90 -11.40 21.38
CA LYS A 764 19.52 -12.19 22.45
C LYS A 764 19.59 -13.70 22.14
N ALA A 765 18.65 -14.21 21.34
CA ALA A 765 18.67 -15.59 20.84
C ALA A 765 19.69 -15.84 19.71
N GLY A 766 20.40 -14.81 19.22
CA GLY A 766 21.43 -14.95 18.18
C GLY A 766 21.00 -14.54 16.76
N ALA A 767 19.82 -13.95 16.57
CA ALA A 767 19.50 -13.27 15.31
C ALA A 767 20.32 -11.98 15.15
N LYS A 768 20.71 -11.65 13.92
CA LYS A 768 21.36 -10.37 13.60
C LYS A 768 20.32 -9.31 13.20
N PRO A 769 20.60 -8.00 13.37
CA PRO A 769 19.67 -6.93 12.98
C PRO A 769 19.24 -6.96 11.50
N ASP A 770 20.17 -7.18 10.57
CA ASP A 770 19.93 -7.28 9.12
C ASP A 770 18.92 -8.38 8.75
N GLN A 771 18.87 -9.44 9.56
CA GLN A 771 18.02 -10.61 9.41
C GLN A 771 16.60 -10.40 9.97
N LEU A 772 16.34 -9.29 10.67
CA LEU A 772 15.03 -8.92 11.19
C LEU A 772 14.33 -7.89 10.29
N GLY A 773 13.00 -7.96 10.25
CA GLY A 773 12.15 -6.91 9.67
C GLY A 773 10.87 -6.74 10.47
N ILE A 774 10.44 -5.49 10.64
CA ILE A 774 9.24 -5.10 11.36
C ILE A 774 8.29 -4.43 10.36
N ILE A 775 7.14 -5.05 10.17
CA ILE A 775 6.09 -4.61 9.25
C ILE A 775 4.97 -3.96 10.05
N THR A 776 4.54 -2.77 9.65
CA THR A 776 3.35 -2.12 10.21
C THR A 776 2.53 -1.40 9.13
N PRO A 777 1.19 -1.44 9.17
CA PRO A 777 0.34 -0.77 8.18
C PRO A 777 0.24 0.75 8.35
N TYR A 778 0.71 1.33 9.46
CA TYR A 778 0.58 2.77 9.76
C TYR A 778 1.94 3.44 9.97
N GLU A 779 2.13 4.59 9.35
CA GLU A 779 3.36 5.38 9.44
C GLU A 779 3.55 5.95 10.86
N GLY A 780 2.46 6.32 11.53
CA GLY A 780 2.47 6.71 12.93
C GLY A 780 3.07 5.64 13.85
N GLN A 781 2.73 4.36 13.62
CA GLN A 781 3.35 3.24 14.34
C GLN A 781 4.81 3.00 13.89
N ARG A 782 5.14 3.15 12.60
CA ARG A 782 6.53 3.00 12.10
C ARG A 782 7.46 3.98 12.80
N SER A 783 7.12 5.27 12.76
CA SER A 783 7.93 6.34 13.37
C SER A 783 7.95 6.22 14.91
N TYR A 784 6.83 5.83 15.55
CA TYR A 784 6.81 5.57 16.99
C TYR A 784 7.66 4.36 17.40
N LEU A 785 7.71 3.28 16.61
CA LEU A 785 8.58 2.12 16.85
C LEU A 785 10.06 2.48 16.78
N VAL A 786 10.48 3.22 15.75
CA VAL A 786 11.88 3.69 15.62
C VAL A 786 12.26 4.52 16.85
N GLN A 787 11.44 5.51 17.21
CA GLN A 787 11.68 6.36 18.38
C GLN A 787 11.71 5.54 19.69
N TYR A 788 10.75 4.64 19.89
CA TYR A 788 10.64 3.84 21.12
C TYR A 788 11.83 2.89 21.30
N MET A 789 12.28 2.21 20.25
CA MET A 789 13.45 1.33 20.35
C MET A 789 14.76 2.10 20.57
N GLN A 790 14.88 3.32 20.04
CA GLN A 790 16.07 4.14 20.26
C GLN A 790 16.19 4.63 21.72
N PHE A 791 15.07 5.01 22.37
CA PHE A 791 15.06 5.57 23.72
C PHE A 791 14.74 4.57 24.85
N SER A 792 14.14 3.41 24.55
CA SER A 792 13.69 2.42 25.55
C SER A 792 14.12 0.99 25.24
N GLY A 793 14.92 0.77 24.19
CA GLY A 793 15.48 -0.54 23.87
C GLY A 793 16.45 -1.05 24.94
N SER A 794 16.36 -2.35 25.25
CA SER A 794 17.20 -3.01 26.27
C SER A 794 18.65 -3.29 25.84
N LEU A 795 19.02 -3.00 24.59
CA LEU A 795 20.32 -3.27 23.98
C LEU A 795 20.92 -1.98 23.39
N HIS A 796 22.16 -2.05 22.89
CA HIS A 796 22.84 -0.90 22.31
C HIS A 796 22.11 -0.36 21.07
N THR A 797 21.78 0.94 21.07
CA THR A 797 20.88 1.62 20.11
C THR A 797 21.12 1.29 18.63
N LYS A 798 22.39 1.19 18.18
CA LYS A 798 22.73 0.85 16.79
C LYS A 798 22.11 -0.47 16.31
N LEU A 799 21.98 -1.47 17.21
CA LEU A 799 21.37 -2.76 16.86
C LEU A 799 19.90 -2.61 16.45
N TYR A 800 19.16 -1.66 17.04
CA TYR A 800 17.78 -1.38 16.61
C TYR A 800 17.71 -0.51 15.36
N GLN A 801 18.71 0.37 15.13
CA GLN A 801 18.79 1.16 13.90
C GLN A 801 19.01 0.27 12.66
N GLU A 802 19.73 -0.84 12.80
CA GLU A 802 19.91 -1.84 11.73
C GLU A 802 18.68 -2.76 11.52
N VAL A 803 17.74 -2.84 12.47
CA VAL A 803 16.48 -3.63 12.33
C VAL A 803 15.47 -2.86 11.48
N GLU A 804 15.22 -3.32 10.27
CA GLU A 804 14.38 -2.61 9.31
C GLU A 804 12.90 -2.46 9.74
N ILE A 805 12.39 -1.22 9.85
CA ILE A 805 10.98 -0.94 10.20
C ILE A 805 10.29 -0.18 9.05
N ALA A 806 9.32 -0.82 8.38
CA ALA A 806 8.64 -0.24 7.21
C ALA A 806 7.21 -0.77 6.98
N SER A 807 6.54 -0.24 5.95
CA SER A 807 5.19 -0.66 5.55
C SER A 807 5.18 -1.94 4.70
N VAL A 808 4.02 -2.59 4.62
CA VAL A 808 3.81 -3.80 3.80
C VAL A 808 4.27 -3.60 2.36
N ASP A 809 3.96 -2.44 1.75
CA ASP A 809 4.33 -2.13 0.37
C ASP A 809 5.85 -2.07 0.19
N ALA A 810 6.55 -1.43 1.13
CA ALA A 810 8.01 -1.31 1.08
C ALA A 810 8.71 -2.68 1.17
N PHE A 811 8.11 -3.66 1.84
CA PHE A 811 8.63 -5.02 1.96
C PHE A 811 8.31 -5.94 0.76
N GLN A 812 7.55 -5.50 -0.26
CA GLN A 812 7.35 -6.29 -1.48
C GLN A 812 8.68 -6.50 -2.23
N GLY A 813 8.80 -7.61 -2.97
CA GLY A 813 10.07 -8.07 -3.59
C GLY A 813 11.14 -8.55 -2.60
N ARG A 814 11.08 -8.16 -1.32
CA ARG A 814 12.12 -8.43 -0.32
C ARG A 814 11.77 -9.58 0.63
N GLU A 815 12.75 -10.04 1.40
CA GLU A 815 12.63 -11.09 2.42
C GLU A 815 13.59 -10.88 3.59
N LYS A 816 13.28 -11.49 4.74
CA LYS A 816 14.06 -11.47 6.00
C LYS A 816 14.03 -12.87 6.63
N ASP A 817 14.90 -13.13 7.60
CA ASP A 817 14.84 -14.41 8.32
C ASP A 817 13.64 -14.44 9.26
N PHE A 818 13.44 -13.38 10.04
CA PHE A 818 12.30 -13.24 10.95
C PHE A 818 11.52 -11.95 10.67
N ILE A 819 10.20 -12.03 10.74
CA ILE A 819 9.29 -10.90 10.55
C ILE A 819 8.42 -10.72 11.79
N ILE A 820 8.31 -9.47 12.25
CA ILE A 820 7.33 -9.05 13.26
C ILE A 820 6.28 -8.17 12.58
N LEU A 821 4.99 -8.49 12.71
CA LEU A 821 3.89 -7.71 12.17
C LEU A 821 3.11 -7.03 13.31
N SER A 822 3.09 -5.69 13.37
CA SER A 822 2.22 -4.94 14.29
C SER A 822 0.92 -4.57 13.58
N CYS A 823 -0.22 -4.98 14.14
CA CYS A 823 -1.55 -4.74 13.57
C CYS A 823 -2.14 -3.36 13.91
N VAL A 824 -1.73 -2.77 15.04
CA VAL A 824 -2.14 -1.48 15.60
C VAL A 824 -3.60 -1.37 16.05
N ARG A 825 -4.54 -1.83 15.21
CA ARG A 825 -5.98 -1.55 15.36
C ARG A 825 -6.62 -2.36 16.49
N ALA A 826 -7.33 -1.66 17.35
CA ALA A 826 -7.85 -2.14 18.63
C ALA A 826 -9.06 -1.30 19.08
N ASN A 827 -10.16 -1.38 18.34
CA ASN A 827 -11.39 -0.62 18.58
C ASN A 827 -12.66 -1.52 18.49
N GLU A 828 -13.79 -1.03 18.99
CA GLU A 828 -15.03 -1.82 19.07
C GLU A 828 -15.97 -1.65 17.85
N HIS A 829 -16.04 -0.46 17.23
CA HIS A 829 -17.05 -0.17 16.20
C HIS A 829 -16.53 0.16 14.79
N GLN A 830 -15.20 0.20 14.55
CA GLN A 830 -14.64 0.66 13.29
C GLN A 830 -13.98 -0.47 12.48
N GLY A 831 -13.87 -0.25 11.17
CA GLY A 831 -13.14 -1.15 10.27
C GLY A 831 -11.62 -1.02 10.43
N ILE A 832 -10.90 -2.14 10.20
CA ILE A 832 -9.45 -2.23 10.32
C ILE A 832 -8.66 -1.50 9.21
N GLY A 833 -9.35 -0.78 8.32
CA GLY A 833 -8.76 0.14 7.34
C GLY A 833 -7.87 -0.55 6.32
N PHE A 834 -6.59 -0.17 6.30
CA PHE A 834 -5.55 -0.73 5.42
C PHE A 834 -5.42 -2.26 5.53
N LEU A 835 -5.71 -2.83 6.70
CA LEU A 835 -5.66 -4.29 6.94
C LEU A 835 -6.81 -5.08 6.28
N ASN A 836 -7.76 -4.42 5.62
CA ASN A 836 -8.86 -5.09 4.90
C ASN A 836 -8.42 -5.79 3.60
N ASP A 837 -7.36 -5.32 2.93
CA ASP A 837 -6.94 -5.85 1.61
C ASP A 837 -6.25 -7.23 1.77
N PRO A 838 -6.81 -8.32 1.19
CA PRO A 838 -6.22 -9.65 1.26
C PRO A 838 -4.78 -9.73 0.76
N ARG A 839 -4.44 -8.93 -0.26
CA ARG A 839 -3.12 -8.92 -0.91
C ARG A 839 -2.05 -8.33 0.01
N ARG A 840 -2.43 -7.38 0.87
CA ARG A 840 -1.55 -6.81 1.92
C ARG A 840 -1.20 -7.86 2.96
N LEU A 841 -2.17 -8.66 3.39
CA LEU A 841 -1.90 -9.76 4.32
C LEU A 841 -1.07 -10.89 3.66
N SER A 842 -1.38 -11.24 2.41
CA SER A 842 -0.61 -12.20 1.60
C SER A 842 0.87 -11.82 1.50
N VAL A 843 1.19 -10.56 1.19
CA VAL A 843 2.57 -10.07 1.20
C VAL A 843 3.17 -10.14 2.61
N ALA A 844 2.51 -9.60 3.63
CA ALA A 844 3.05 -9.53 4.99
C ALA A 844 3.42 -10.91 5.58
N LEU A 845 2.54 -11.91 5.44
CA LEU A 845 2.79 -13.28 5.94
C LEU A 845 3.95 -13.99 5.22
N THR A 846 4.32 -13.56 4.01
CA THR A 846 5.23 -14.29 3.11
C THR A 846 6.60 -13.63 2.93
N ARG A 847 6.97 -12.70 3.84
CA ARG A 847 8.29 -12.04 3.84
C ARG A 847 9.37 -12.79 4.64
N ALA A 848 8.98 -13.65 5.59
CA ALA A 848 9.93 -14.39 6.43
C ALA A 848 10.49 -15.64 5.74
N ARG A 849 11.64 -16.11 6.22
CA ARG A 849 12.23 -17.42 5.86
C ARG A 849 12.08 -18.42 7.02
N TYR A 850 12.48 -18.01 8.22
CA TYR A 850 12.56 -18.84 9.42
C TYR A 850 11.38 -18.66 10.36
N GLY A 851 10.85 -17.44 10.57
CA GLY A 851 9.68 -17.28 11.47
C GLY A 851 8.89 -15.97 11.38
N VAL A 852 7.62 -16.02 11.82
CA VAL A 852 6.65 -14.90 11.76
C VAL A 852 5.97 -14.69 13.10
N ILE A 853 6.05 -13.48 13.65
CA ILE A 853 5.39 -13.12 14.91
C ILE A 853 4.40 -11.99 14.65
N ILE A 854 3.11 -12.23 14.90
CA ILE A 854 2.05 -11.24 14.70
C ILE A 854 1.67 -10.67 16.07
N VAL A 855 1.66 -9.35 16.22
CA VAL A 855 1.30 -8.63 17.44
C VAL A 855 0.05 -7.81 17.14
N GLY A 856 -1.04 -8.05 17.87
CA GLY A 856 -2.31 -7.36 17.60
C GLY A 856 -3.45 -7.69 18.55
N ASN A 857 -4.58 -7.01 18.37
CA ASN A 857 -5.81 -7.26 19.11
C ASN A 857 -6.81 -8.11 18.29
N PRO A 858 -7.01 -9.41 18.62
CA PRO A 858 -7.90 -10.25 17.84
C PRO A 858 -9.36 -9.78 17.83
N LYS A 859 -9.86 -9.09 18.88
CA LYS A 859 -11.25 -8.60 18.93
C LYS A 859 -11.57 -7.58 17.83
N ALA A 860 -10.58 -6.79 17.42
CA ALA A 860 -10.72 -5.84 16.32
C ALA A 860 -10.59 -6.52 14.95
N LEU A 861 -9.61 -7.43 14.83
CA LEU A 861 -9.27 -8.13 13.58
C LEU A 861 -10.32 -9.17 13.17
N SER A 862 -10.89 -9.94 14.13
CA SER A 862 -11.82 -11.05 13.86
C SER A 862 -13.15 -10.63 13.22
N LYS A 863 -13.43 -9.32 13.14
CA LYS A 863 -14.60 -8.76 12.42
C LYS A 863 -14.46 -8.89 10.90
N GLN A 864 -13.23 -8.90 10.40
CA GLN A 864 -12.92 -9.10 8.98
C GLN A 864 -12.70 -10.61 8.73
N SER A 865 -13.29 -11.14 7.66
CA SER A 865 -13.43 -12.59 7.45
C SER A 865 -12.09 -13.32 7.28
N LEU A 866 -11.15 -12.77 6.51
CA LEU A 866 -9.82 -13.34 6.29
C LEU A 866 -8.99 -13.36 7.60
N TRP A 867 -9.06 -12.29 8.39
CA TRP A 867 -8.44 -12.24 9.72
C TRP A 867 -9.08 -13.20 10.71
N ASN A 868 -10.39 -13.43 10.65
CA ASN A 868 -11.07 -14.46 11.44
C ASN A 868 -10.51 -15.86 11.12
N HIS A 869 -10.36 -16.21 9.83
CA HIS A 869 -9.73 -17.47 9.43
C HIS A 869 -8.27 -17.59 9.88
N LEU A 870 -7.47 -16.50 9.79
CA LEU A 870 -6.09 -16.50 10.30
C LEU A 870 -6.04 -16.78 11.81
N LEU A 871 -6.92 -16.15 12.58
CA LEU A 871 -7.00 -16.32 14.03
C LEU A 871 -7.48 -17.72 14.44
N ASN A 872 -8.44 -18.30 13.70
CA ASN A 872 -8.87 -19.68 13.90
C ASN A 872 -7.72 -20.66 13.60
N TYR A 873 -7.04 -20.51 12.45
CA TYR A 873 -5.88 -21.33 12.10
C TYR A 873 -4.76 -21.25 13.16
N TYR A 874 -4.39 -20.04 13.60
CA TYR A 874 -3.38 -19.89 14.67
C TYR A 874 -3.83 -20.50 16.01
N LYS A 875 -5.15 -20.58 16.28
CA LYS A 875 -5.69 -21.24 17.47
C LYS A 875 -5.70 -22.77 17.35
N GLU A 876 -6.11 -23.30 16.20
CA GLU A 876 -6.09 -24.73 15.87
C GLU A 876 -4.66 -25.29 15.88
N GLU A 877 -3.70 -24.53 15.35
CA GLU A 877 -2.27 -24.86 15.37
C GLU A 877 -1.60 -24.70 16.75
N LYS A 878 -2.33 -24.21 17.76
CA LYS A 878 -1.87 -23.92 19.14
C LYS A 878 -0.77 -22.85 19.26
N VAL A 879 -0.84 -21.83 18.41
CA VAL A 879 0.11 -20.71 18.34
C VAL A 879 -0.56 -19.33 18.50
N LEU A 880 -1.81 -19.28 18.96
CA LEU A 880 -2.48 -18.06 19.44
C LEU A 880 -2.25 -17.92 20.95
N VAL A 881 -1.40 -16.98 21.36
CA VAL A 881 -0.85 -16.94 22.72
C VAL A 881 -0.90 -15.56 23.38
N GLU A 882 -0.89 -15.58 24.72
CA GLU A 882 -0.91 -14.43 25.61
C GLU A 882 0.03 -14.65 26.82
N GLY A 883 0.07 -13.70 27.76
CA GLY A 883 1.00 -13.72 28.89
C GLY A 883 2.37 -13.12 28.53
N PRO A 884 3.37 -13.17 29.43
CA PRO A 884 4.69 -12.59 29.17
C PRO A 884 5.54 -13.50 28.26
N LEU A 885 6.47 -12.92 27.47
CA LEU A 885 7.29 -13.63 26.48
C LEU A 885 8.23 -14.73 27.04
N ASN A 886 8.39 -14.83 28.36
CA ASN A 886 9.14 -15.88 29.06
C ASN A 886 8.24 -17.00 29.63
N ASN A 887 6.92 -16.83 29.61
CA ASN A 887 5.93 -17.82 30.06
C ASN A 887 4.61 -17.62 29.30
N LEU A 888 4.65 -17.92 27.99
CA LEU A 888 3.51 -17.78 27.08
C LEU A 888 2.51 -18.91 27.31
N ARG A 889 1.21 -18.58 27.25
CA ARG A 889 0.10 -19.53 27.35
C ARG A 889 -0.84 -19.41 26.15
N GLU A 890 -1.51 -20.49 25.77
CA GLU A 890 -2.60 -20.45 24.76
C GLU A 890 -3.69 -19.47 25.20
N SER A 891 -4.17 -18.61 24.29
CA SER A 891 -5.23 -17.65 24.60
C SER A 891 -6.60 -18.30 24.53
N LEU A 892 -7.30 -18.32 25.66
CA LEU A 892 -8.66 -18.85 25.76
C LEU A 892 -9.71 -17.98 25.05
N MET A 893 -9.33 -16.78 24.58
CA MET A 893 -10.27 -15.79 24.05
C MET A 893 -11.09 -16.35 22.87
N GLN A 894 -12.39 -16.10 22.92
CA GLN A 894 -13.34 -16.46 21.88
C GLN A 894 -13.64 -15.25 20.99
N PHE A 895 -13.91 -15.49 19.71
CA PHE A 895 -14.31 -14.48 18.74
C PHE A 895 -15.47 -15.03 17.90
N SER A 896 -16.46 -14.19 17.62
CA SER A 896 -17.66 -14.58 16.91
C SER A 896 -17.39 -14.86 15.42
N LYS A 897 -18.19 -15.75 14.82
CA LYS A 897 -18.20 -15.94 13.37
C LYS A 897 -18.68 -14.65 12.70
N PRO A 898 -18.03 -14.17 11.62
CA PRO A 898 -18.41 -12.92 10.97
C PRO A 898 -19.80 -13.04 10.33
N ARG A 899 -20.65 -12.01 10.48
CA ARG A 899 -21.94 -11.95 9.77
C ARG A 899 -21.69 -11.87 8.26
N LYS A 900 -22.38 -12.70 7.48
CA LYS A 900 -22.34 -12.60 6.00
C LYS A 900 -22.97 -11.26 5.59
N LEU A 901 -22.18 -10.39 4.97
CA LEU A 901 -22.68 -9.16 4.34
C LEU A 901 -23.35 -9.52 3.01
N ILE A 902 -24.66 -9.30 2.93
CA ILE A 902 -25.42 -9.36 1.68
C ILE A 902 -25.28 -7.99 1.01
N ASN A 903 -24.86 -7.96 -0.25
CA ASN A 903 -24.65 -6.72 -1.00
C ASN A 903 -25.69 -6.60 -2.12
N ALA A 904 -26.61 -5.64 -2.00
CA ALA A 904 -27.89 -5.65 -2.73
C ALA A 904 -27.84 -5.13 -4.19
N ILE A 905 -26.66 -4.75 -4.70
CA ILE A 905 -26.55 -3.80 -5.83
C ILE A 905 -26.19 -4.47 -7.18
N ASN A 906 -25.79 -5.75 -7.23
CA ASN A 906 -25.40 -6.37 -8.51
C ASN A 906 -25.66 -7.89 -8.62
N PRO A 907 -26.79 -8.33 -9.20
CA PRO A 907 -27.13 -9.75 -9.37
C PRO A 907 -26.27 -10.52 -10.39
N GLY A 908 -25.55 -9.82 -11.29
CA GLY A 908 -24.83 -10.44 -12.41
C GLY A 908 -23.44 -10.99 -12.07
N ALA A 909 -22.83 -10.53 -10.98
CA ALA A 909 -21.41 -10.77 -10.66
C ALA A 909 -21.10 -12.16 -10.07
N ARG A 910 -21.52 -13.26 -10.71
CA ARG A 910 -21.34 -14.64 -10.22
C ARG A 910 -19.89 -15.16 -10.18
N PHE A 911 -18.91 -14.38 -10.61
CA PHE A 911 -17.48 -14.72 -10.57
C PHE A 911 -16.65 -13.83 -9.61
N MET A 912 -17.21 -13.45 -8.46
CA MET A 912 -16.38 -13.09 -7.30
C MET A 912 -17.10 -13.33 -5.96
N THR A 913 -17.26 -14.61 -5.58
CA THR A 913 -17.75 -15.00 -4.25
C THR A 913 -16.93 -16.16 -3.70
N THR A 914 -16.06 -15.89 -2.73
CA THR A 914 -15.27 -16.93 -2.03
C THR A 914 -16.15 -17.70 -1.03
N ALA A 915 -17.09 -18.47 -1.56
CA ALA A 915 -17.77 -19.49 -0.78
C ALA A 915 -16.80 -20.67 -0.60
N MET A 916 -16.39 -20.94 0.65
CA MET A 916 -15.75 -22.21 0.99
C MET A 916 -16.75 -23.34 0.71
N TYR A 917 -16.47 -24.15 -0.31
CA TYR A 917 -17.10 -25.46 -0.44
C TYR A 917 -16.47 -26.39 0.59
N ASP A 918 -17.29 -26.98 1.47
CA ASP A 918 -16.83 -28.03 2.36
C ASP A 918 -16.47 -29.26 1.51
N ALA A 919 -15.24 -29.76 1.67
CA ALA A 919 -14.66 -30.80 0.83
C ALA A 919 -15.27 -32.21 1.05
N ARG A 920 -16.43 -32.31 1.71
CA ARG A 920 -17.13 -33.56 2.03
C ARG A 920 -18.41 -33.80 1.22
N GLU A 921 -19.02 -32.78 0.62
CA GLU A 921 -20.28 -32.96 -0.15
C GLU A 921 -20.06 -33.07 -1.67
N ALA A 922 -18.84 -32.89 -2.15
CA ALA A 922 -18.48 -32.99 -3.57
C ALA A 922 -18.17 -34.44 -4.03
N ILE A 923 -18.95 -35.43 -3.57
CA ILE A 923 -18.88 -36.83 -4.06
C ILE A 923 -20.26 -37.29 -4.54
N ILE A 924 -20.57 -37.03 -5.81
CA ILE A 924 -21.56 -37.80 -6.57
C ILE A 924 -20.88 -38.32 -7.84
N SER A 925 -21.04 -39.62 -8.11
CA SER A 925 -20.36 -40.34 -9.17
C SER A 925 -20.93 -40.05 -10.56
N GLY A 926 -20.06 -39.94 -11.57
CA GLY A 926 -20.46 -40.12 -12.98
C GLY A 926 -19.90 -39.10 -13.96
N SER A 927 -18.74 -39.39 -14.55
CA SER A 927 -18.36 -38.85 -15.86
C SER A 927 -17.88 -39.98 -16.77
N LEU A 928 -18.39 -40.01 -17.99
CA LEU A 928 -18.29 -41.16 -18.91
C LEU A 928 -17.02 -41.09 -19.77
N TYR A 929 -15.88 -41.44 -19.18
CA TYR A 929 -14.67 -41.81 -19.92
C TYR A 929 -13.91 -43.02 -19.34
N ASP A 930 -14.61 -43.96 -18.69
CA ASP A 930 -14.08 -45.32 -18.56
C ASP A 930 -15.18 -46.39 -18.36
N ARG A 931 -15.22 -47.37 -19.26
CA ARG A 931 -15.52 -48.81 -19.01
C ARG A 931 -15.70 -49.61 -20.31
N ASN A 932 -14.85 -50.62 -20.46
CA ASN A 932 -15.14 -51.83 -21.23
C ASN A 932 -15.36 -53.00 -20.25
N GLY A 933 -16.28 -53.92 -20.55
CA GLY A 933 -16.49 -55.15 -19.76
C GLY A 933 -17.75 -55.16 -18.88
N PRO A 934 -18.30 -56.35 -18.57
CA PRO A 934 -19.66 -56.60 -19.08
C PRO A 934 -20.66 -57.23 -18.10
N GLY A 935 -21.96 -57.10 -18.43
CA GLY A 935 -22.97 -58.13 -18.16
C GLY A 935 -24.21 -57.71 -17.34
N GLN A 936 -25.39 -57.94 -17.95
CA GLN A 936 -26.72 -58.18 -17.33
C GLN A 936 -27.33 -57.06 -16.43
N GLY A 937 -28.63 -56.74 -16.51
CA GLY A 937 -29.65 -57.09 -17.49
C GLY A 937 -31.09 -56.70 -17.06
N THR A 938 -31.97 -56.41 -18.04
CA THR A 938 -33.46 -56.22 -17.91
C THR A 938 -33.98 -54.96 -17.17
N SER A 939 -35.19 -54.42 -17.42
CA SER A 939 -35.98 -54.31 -18.67
C SER A 939 -37.17 -53.30 -18.55
N LYS A 940 -37.64 -52.75 -19.70
CA LYS A 940 -38.94 -52.03 -19.94
C LYS A 940 -39.09 -50.61 -19.32
N GLY A 941 -39.63 -49.60 -20.03
CA GLY A 941 -39.91 -49.46 -21.48
C GLY A 941 -41.01 -48.42 -21.85
N LYS A 942 -41.15 -48.12 -23.17
CA LYS A 942 -42.24 -47.37 -23.87
C LYS A 942 -42.27 -45.83 -23.68
N SER A 943 -42.64 -44.96 -24.66
CA SER A 943 -42.96 -45.13 -26.11
C SER A 943 -43.01 -43.80 -26.94
N GLY A 944 -42.49 -43.80 -28.19
CA GLY A 944 -42.86 -42.87 -29.30
C GLY A 944 -42.31 -41.42 -29.29
N ARG A 945 -42.18 -40.67 -30.41
CA ARG A 945 -42.33 -40.87 -31.88
C ARG A 945 -41.35 -39.88 -32.60
N VAL A 946 -40.51 -40.28 -33.58
CA VAL A 946 -40.69 -40.18 -35.08
C VAL A 946 -40.79 -38.71 -35.59
N ILE A 947 -39.93 -38.13 -36.46
CA ILE A 947 -39.56 -38.34 -37.91
C ILE A 947 -38.07 -37.87 -38.12
N ARG A 948 -37.09 -38.55 -38.77
CA ARG A 948 -36.77 -38.84 -40.22
C ARG A 948 -36.39 -37.61 -41.10
N PRO A 949 -35.69 -37.72 -42.27
CA PRO A 949 -35.35 -38.89 -43.13
C PRO A 949 -33.87 -39.39 -43.03
N LYS A 950 -33.22 -39.86 -44.13
CA LYS A 950 -31.85 -40.46 -44.17
C LYS A 950 -31.25 -40.64 -45.60
N THR A 951 -29.96 -40.29 -45.83
CA THR A 951 -29.12 -40.68 -47.02
C THR A 951 -27.74 -41.18 -46.56
N ARG A 952 -27.28 -42.42 -46.84
CA ARG A 952 -26.59 -42.97 -48.06
C ARG A 952 -25.13 -42.46 -48.21
N LEU A 953 -24.10 -43.27 -48.53
CA LEU A 953 -23.95 -44.68 -48.96
C LEU A 953 -22.47 -45.15 -48.83
N GLY A 954 -22.16 -46.47 -48.82
CA GLY A 954 -20.90 -47.02 -49.38
C GLY A 954 -19.84 -47.72 -48.48
N ILE A 955 -19.55 -48.99 -48.79
CA ILE A 955 -18.33 -49.82 -48.58
C ILE A 955 -18.36 -50.91 -49.72
N PRO A 956 -17.36 -51.81 -50.00
CA PRO A 956 -16.20 -52.28 -49.22
C PRO A 956 -14.85 -52.48 -50.00
N GLY A 957 -13.82 -53.08 -49.34
CA GLY A 957 -12.63 -53.74 -49.94
C GLY A 957 -11.28 -53.24 -49.37
N THR A 958 -10.44 -53.93 -48.58
CA THR A 958 -9.75 -55.27 -48.62
C THR A 958 -8.44 -55.32 -49.43
N SER A 959 -7.26 -55.41 -48.78
CA SER A 959 -6.21 -56.47 -48.99
C SER A 959 -4.81 -56.22 -48.36
N HIS A 960 -4.23 -57.29 -47.80
CA HIS A 960 -2.82 -57.75 -47.84
C HIS A 960 -1.57 -56.91 -47.45
N SER A 961 -1.12 -57.08 -46.19
CA SER A 961 0.09 -57.83 -45.74
C SER A 961 1.57 -57.43 -46.03
N ASN A 962 2.38 -57.61 -44.96
CA ASN A 962 3.82 -58.00 -44.87
C ASN A 962 4.94 -56.95 -44.70
N LEU A 963 5.79 -57.21 -43.70
CA LEU A 963 7.08 -56.59 -43.35
C LEU A 963 7.95 -57.66 -42.64
N PRO A 964 9.28 -57.73 -42.83
CA PRO A 964 10.16 -58.67 -42.10
C PRO A 964 11.22 -58.00 -41.19
N ASN A 965 11.45 -58.61 -40.03
CA ASN A 965 12.68 -58.78 -39.21
C ASN A 965 13.84 -57.75 -39.30
N SER A 966 14.50 -57.37 -38.19
CA SER A 966 15.14 -58.31 -37.26
C SER A 966 15.56 -57.73 -35.89
N GLN A 967 15.36 -58.54 -34.82
CA GLN A 967 16.31 -58.98 -33.77
C GLN A 967 17.25 -57.96 -33.06
N ALA A 968 17.56 -58.05 -31.75
CA ALA A 968 17.23 -58.99 -30.64
C ALA A 968 17.80 -58.39 -29.31
N SER A 969 17.62 -58.86 -28.05
CA SER A 969 16.65 -59.70 -27.29
C SER A 969 17.10 -59.68 -25.79
N GLN A 970 16.60 -60.59 -24.92
CA GLN A 970 16.90 -60.72 -23.47
C GLN A 970 16.16 -59.69 -22.59
N ASP A 971 15.04 -59.98 -21.90
CA ASP A 971 14.48 -61.22 -21.28
C ASP A 971 15.38 -61.83 -20.16
N VAL A 972 14.88 -62.33 -19.01
CA VAL A 972 13.53 -62.49 -18.41
C VAL A 972 13.73 -62.67 -16.87
N VAL A 973 13.04 -61.97 -15.94
CA VAL A 973 11.69 -62.19 -15.33
C VAL A 973 11.49 -63.52 -14.57
N SER A 974 11.10 -63.44 -13.29
CA SER A 974 10.19 -64.42 -12.66
C SER A 974 9.50 -63.89 -11.37
N GLN A 975 8.19 -64.13 -11.29
CA GLN A 975 7.30 -64.10 -10.11
C GLN A 975 6.97 -65.59 -9.74
N PRO A 976 6.04 -66.02 -8.82
CA PRO A 976 4.86 -65.33 -8.25
C PRO A 976 4.33 -65.66 -6.81
N PHE A 977 3.39 -64.80 -6.35
CA PHE A 977 2.13 -65.09 -5.60
C PHE A 977 2.02 -65.56 -4.12
N SER A 978 1.09 -64.86 -3.40
CA SER A 978 -0.08 -65.38 -2.63
C SER A 978 -0.24 -65.20 -1.09
N GLN A 979 -1.23 -64.34 -0.75
CA GLN A 979 -2.28 -64.37 0.31
C GLN A 979 -2.02 -64.80 1.78
N GLY A 980 -2.26 -63.84 2.71
CA GLY A 980 -2.19 -63.98 4.18
C GLY A 980 -3.45 -64.49 4.93
N LEU A 981 -3.54 -64.19 6.24
CA LEU A 981 -4.73 -64.33 7.11
C LEU A 981 -4.56 -63.53 8.44
N MET A 982 -5.57 -63.51 9.32
CA MET A 982 -5.73 -62.58 10.46
C MET A 982 -5.25 -63.11 11.83
N THR A 983 -5.11 -62.23 12.84
CA THR A 983 -5.85 -62.32 14.13
C THR A 983 -5.74 -61.05 15.01
N GLN A 984 -6.53 -60.98 16.10
CA GLN A 984 -6.66 -59.87 17.07
C GLN A 984 -6.00 -60.21 18.43
N GLY A 985 -5.79 -59.24 19.34
CA GLY A 985 -5.56 -59.56 20.76
C GLY A 985 -5.08 -58.42 21.68
N TYR A 986 -5.90 -58.07 22.69
CA TYR A 986 -5.55 -57.22 23.86
C TYR A 986 -4.53 -57.90 24.81
N ILE A 987 -3.79 -57.11 25.62
CA ILE A 987 -3.82 -57.09 27.12
C ILE A 987 -2.80 -56.08 27.71
N SER A 988 -2.88 -55.80 29.02
CA SER A 988 -2.18 -54.74 29.76
C SER A 988 -1.42 -55.25 31.00
N MET A 989 -0.60 -54.38 31.59
CA MET A 989 0.09 -54.41 32.91
C MET A 989 1.22 -55.42 33.18
N SER A 990 2.35 -54.89 33.68
CA SER A 990 2.90 -55.27 35.01
C SER A 990 4.01 -54.32 35.50
N GLN A 991 3.95 -53.97 36.79
CA GLN A 991 5.10 -53.60 37.66
C GLN A 991 5.32 -54.80 38.65
N PRO A 992 6.17 -54.78 39.70
CA PRO A 992 7.12 -53.76 40.21
C PRO A 992 8.50 -54.33 40.69
N SER A 993 9.20 -53.53 41.51
CA SER A 993 10.08 -53.89 42.67
C SER A 993 11.60 -53.58 42.59
N GLN A 994 12.28 -53.58 43.74
CA GLN A 994 13.46 -52.74 44.08
C GLN A 994 14.59 -53.48 44.83
N MET A 995 15.82 -52.91 44.77
CA MET A 995 16.94 -52.90 45.76
C MET A 995 18.07 -51.98 45.17
N SER A 996 19.13 -51.48 45.83
CA SER A 996 19.58 -51.28 47.23
C SER A 996 20.94 -50.50 47.19
N GLN A 997 21.43 -49.69 48.14
CA GLN A 997 20.90 -49.17 49.41
C GLN A 997 21.65 -47.89 49.89
N SER A 998 20.99 -47.09 50.74
CA SER A 998 21.44 -46.22 51.85
C SER A 998 22.91 -45.75 52.05
N GLY A 999 23.07 -44.44 52.33
CA GLY A 999 24.17 -43.85 53.12
C GLY A 999 23.93 -42.35 53.41
N LEU A 1000 24.02 -41.90 54.68
CA LEU A 1000 23.61 -40.54 55.10
C LEU A 1000 24.26 -40.10 56.44
N SER A 1001 24.87 -38.90 56.51
CA SER A 1001 25.12 -38.14 57.76
C SER A 1001 25.65 -36.72 57.51
N GLN A 1002 25.20 -35.75 58.32
CA GLN A 1002 25.75 -34.38 58.52
C GLN A 1002 26.61 -34.38 59.84
N PRO A 1003 26.92 -33.29 60.60
CA PRO A 1003 26.69 -31.83 60.45
C PRO A 1003 27.86 -30.89 60.93
N GLU A 1004 27.51 -29.62 61.26
CA GLU A 1004 28.13 -28.66 62.21
C GLU A 1004 28.87 -27.39 61.69
N LEU A 1005 29.04 -26.40 62.59
CA LEU A 1005 29.43 -25.00 62.34
C LEU A 1005 30.69 -24.56 63.13
N SER A 1006 31.56 -23.72 62.52
CA SER A 1006 32.57 -22.86 63.21
C SER A 1006 33.32 -21.94 62.22
N GLN A 1007 33.88 -20.76 62.56
CA GLN A 1007 33.43 -19.64 63.39
C GLN A 1007 34.31 -18.37 63.10
N ASP A 1008 33.94 -17.22 63.69
CA ASP A 1008 34.75 -16.01 63.98
C ASP A 1008 35.85 -15.46 63.04
N SER A 1009 35.47 -14.39 62.33
CA SER A 1009 35.96 -12.98 62.45
C SER A 1009 37.46 -12.63 62.55
N TYR A 1010 37.88 -11.61 61.78
CA TYR A 1010 38.63 -10.40 62.25
C TYR A 1010 38.85 -9.35 61.12
N LEU A 1011 38.77 -8.04 61.47
CA LEU A 1011 39.15 -6.82 60.71
C LEU A 1011 38.56 -6.60 59.28
N GLY A 1012 37.98 -5.45 58.91
CA GLY A 1012 37.63 -4.25 59.67
C GLY A 1012 38.68 -3.12 59.65
N ASP A 1013 38.50 -2.14 58.74
CA ASP A 1013 38.78 -0.72 59.00
C ASP A 1013 37.98 0.20 58.04
N GLU A 1014 37.85 1.49 58.37
CA GLU A 1014 36.85 2.41 57.77
C GLU A 1014 37.39 3.72 57.13
N PHE A 1015 36.50 4.36 56.34
CA PHE A 1015 36.21 5.80 56.29
C PHE A 1015 36.96 6.81 55.37
N LYS A 1016 36.10 7.63 54.73
CA LYS A 1016 36.16 9.10 54.47
C LYS A 1016 37.15 9.69 53.46
N SER A 1017 36.59 9.97 52.28
CA SER A 1017 36.35 11.33 51.72
C SER A 1017 37.39 12.44 51.88
N GLN A 1018 37.67 13.12 50.77
CA GLN A 1018 37.55 14.58 50.73
C GLN A 1018 37.15 15.08 49.32
N ILE A 1019 36.51 16.25 49.29
CA ILE A 1019 36.20 17.04 48.09
C ILE A 1019 37.13 18.24 48.15
N ASP A 1020 37.72 18.65 47.02
CA ASP A 1020 38.01 20.09 46.83
C ASP A 1020 38.10 20.50 45.35
N VAL A 1021 38.12 21.82 45.11
CA VAL A 1021 37.82 22.46 43.82
C VAL A 1021 39.06 23.10 43.17
N ALA A 1022 39.18 22.98 41.84
CA ALA A 1022 40.05 23.83 41.02
C ALA A 1022 39.44 24.09 39.62
N LEU A 1023 39.85 25.18 38.98
CA LEU A 1023 39.27 25.72 37.74
C LEU A 1023 40.32 25.81 36.60
N SER A 1024 39.80 26.12 35.40
CA SER A 1024 40.41 26.97 34.34
C SER A 1024 41.10 26.32 33.11
N GLN A 1025 40.58 26.77 31.95
CA GLN A 1025 41.26 27.29 30.75
C GLN A 1025 42.09 26.39 29.81
N ASP A 1026 41.61 26.35 28.56
CA ASP A 1026 42.32 26.64 27.30
C ASP A 1026 43.78 26.20 27.11
N SER A 1027 44.01 25.39 26.07
CA SER A 1027 44.87 25.84 24.94
C SER A 1027 44.73 24.99 23.68
N THR A 1028 44.79 25.68 22.54
CA THR A 1028 45.04 25.16 21.21
C THR A 1028 46.37 24.41 21.10
N TYR A 1029 46.47 23.46 20.15
CA TYR A 1029 47.73 23.27 19.42
C TYR A 1029 47.49 22.80 17.98
N GLN A 1030 48.14 23.46 17.03
CA GLN A 1030 48.20 23.05 15.62
C GLN A 1030 49.41 22.12 15.40
N GLY A 1031 49.36 21.23 14.41
CA GLY A 1031 50.42 20.25 14.18
C GLY A 1031 50.50 19.75 12.74
N GLU A 1032 50.90 20.63 11.82
CA GLU A 1032 51.30 20.19 10.48
C GLU A 1032 52.55 19.28 10.55
N ARG A 1033 52.61 18.25 9.69
CA ARG A 1033 53.89 17.74 9.18
C ARG A 1033 53.72 17.11 7.81
N ALA A 1034 54.73 17.31 6.97
CA ALA A 1034 54.64 17.12 5.53
C ALA A 1034 55.22 15.78 5.03
N TYR A 1035 54.88 15.49 3.78
CA TYR A 1035 55.49 14.53 2.85
C TYR A 1035 56.95 14.14 3.11
N GLN A 1036 57.26 12.85 2.94
CA GLN A 1036 58.22 12.43 1.90
C GLN A 1036 58.01 10.97 1.45
N HIS A 1037 58.66 10.58 0.35
CA HIS A 1037 58.40 9.34 -0.39
C HIS A 1037 58.99 8.07 0.26
N GLY A 1038 58.30 6.94 0.06
CA GLY A 1038 58.83 5.59 0.11
C GLY A 1038 58.17 4.74 -0.98
N VAL A 1039 58.97 4.02 -1.78
CA VAL A 1039 58.51 3.33 -3.01
C VAL A 1039 58.92 1.86 -2.98
N THR A 1040 58.09 1.00 -3.61
CA THR A 1040 58.29 -0.44 -3.92
C THR A 1040 58.45 -1.44 -2.76
N GLY A 1041 57.79 -2.61 -2.89
CA GLY A 1041 58.49 -3.86 -2.57
C GLY A 1041 57.71 -5.07 -2.01
N LEU A 1042 56.85 -5.71 -2.82
CA LEU A 1042 56.69 -7.19 -2.93
C LEU A 1042 56.45 -8.11 -1.69
N SER A 1043 55.43 -8.96 -1.86
CA SER A 1043 55.42 -10.43 -1.62
C SER A 1043 54.94 -11.03 -0.28
N GLN A 1044 53.84 -11.80 -0.38
CA GLN A 1044 53.44 -12.99 0.41
C GLN A 1044 53.24 -12.80 1.93
N TYR A 1045 52.10 -13.15 2.53
CA TYR A 1045 51.18 -14.26 2.22
C TYR A 1045 49.70 -13.85 2.09
#